data_AF-A0A7Y4Y7G5-F1
#
_entry.id   AF-A0A7Y4Y7G5-F1
#
_cell.length_a   1.000
_cell.length_b   1.000
_cell.length_c   1.000
_cell.angle_alpha   90.00
_cell.angle_beta   90.00
_cell.angle_gamma   90.00
#
_symmetry.space_group_name_H-M   'P 1'
#
loop_
_entity.id
_entity.type
_entity.pdbx_description
1 polymer ?
#
loop_
_entity_poly.entity_id
_entity_poly.type
_entity_poly.pdbx_seq_one_letter_code
_entity_poly.pdbx_strand_id
1 'polypeptide(L)'
;MKRLPQYLLVLLLLMNFPAWAVDIFVATNGSDLNDGSKEKPLATVAAALRKARNLRRLNDESIKNGIHIILRGGNYQVLETIVIKPEDGGTRESVTYIEAAENEQPVLSGGVPISNWKKMTAAVNGLQKNIQSKIWVADVPLVNGGLFNFRQLWVDDTKATRAKSANGETMHRILNWNKQEAACVIPTPAFQNLDKTKGVELFIHQWWEIANLRIKKMQVMGDSTKLFFEQPESKIQNEHPWPAPWLSAATGNSAFYLTNAIQFLDEPGEWYLDAANKKLYYWPRVGENLATAKVLAPFTETLISVQGTIDAPVTNLVIEGISFQHTGWLRPSQQGHVPHQIGLYMTEAYRLKPAGTIAKPGLDNQAWIGRQAAAVELSYALRTRVKDCSFKHLAATGIDLKKGVKDNMTKRNLFSDIGGTAILAGNYGDEGREIHLPFNPKDEREKCDVILIENNFITNATNEDWGAVGIGCGFVNRTIIRHNEIENVSYSGISVGWGWTPEPNMMKDNRIVANKIHHYGKWNYDCSGIYTLSAQPNSIIEDNYIDSIYKSPIAHLPSHWFYIYTDEGSSHFTVRNNWTPSTKYLQNANGPGNVWSNNGPQVHDSVKQNAGLEKEFQYLTANKTAKTPTINEEHNEVIELVVKEGQQLDLQKLKLLLANNNMDSSAIYHWQNHYVIFSRVQDLGVMEGRLQNNFPQATVKAYHNMFYEYSKKKHCADKTTAKEWTHILLTANLVADKKLQQEYLDYHNTQFEKWPDIAKGFCNADFQQLLIFKNGRQLVLIISIPKGKTLDELNPKTTEHNPKMNEWNTIMGKYQEGIEGTKKGESWVFLKPLSQ
;
A
#
# COMPACT_ATOMS: atom_id res chain seq x y z
N MET A 1 -75.78 43.88 46.59
CA MET A 1 -75.91 42.56 45.92
C MET A 1 -75.44 42.68 44.47
N LYS A 2 -74.66 41.68 43.98
CA LYS A 2 -74.18 41.43 42.59
C LYS A 2 -73.09 42.39 42.07
N ARG A 3 -72.05 42.04 41.27
CA ARG A 3 -71.40 40.81 40.72
C ARG A 3 -70.06 41.30 40.05
N LEU A 4 -69.05 40.42 39.93
CA LEU A 4 -67.76 40.52 39.17
C LEU A 4 -67.92 40.91 37.65
N PRO A 5 -66.86 41.15 36.79
CA PRO A 5 -65.51 40.53 36.72
C PRO A 5 -64.29 41.45 36.37
N GLN A 6 -63.07 41.20 36.89
CA GLN A 6 -61.95 40.43 36.28
C GLN A 6 -61.50 40.86 34.87
N TYR A 7 -60.52 41.78 34.78
CA TYR A 7 -59.61 41.95 33.64
C TYR A 7 -58.26 42.51 34.11
N LEU A 8 -57.41 41.70 34.72
CA LEU A 8 -55.97 42.04 34.87
C LEU A 8 -55.11 40.81 35.21
N LEU A 9 -55.28 39.67 34.51
CA LEU A 9 -54.40 38.51 34.72
C LEU A 9 -54.34 37.54 33.53
N VAL A 10 -54.16 37.99 32.28
CA VAL A 10 -53.88 37.08 31.13
C VAL A 10 -52.95 37.74 30.10
N LEU A 11 -51.80 38.28 30.53
CA LEU A 11 -50.81 38.82 29.59
C LEU A 11 -49.37 38.44 29.96
N LEU A 12 -49.17 37.24 30.51
CA LEU A 12 -47.84 36.79 30.98
C LEU A 12 -47.44 35.35 30.63
N LEU A 13 -48.24 34.60 29.85
CA LEU A 13 -47.86 33.24 29.47
C LEU A 13 -48.30 32.98 28.04
N LEU A 14 -47.37 33.18 27.09
CA LEU A 14 -47.20 32.48 25.81
C LEU A 14 -46.07 33.18 25.00
N MET A 15 -44.91 33.38 25.62
CA MET A 15 -43.68 33.53 24.83
C MET A 15 -43.21 32.12 24.47
N ASN A 16 -43.67 31.62 23.33
CA ASN A 16 -43.01 30.49 22.67
C ASN A 16 -41.63 30.98 22.24
N PHE A 17 -40.62 30.85 23.10
CA PHE A 17 -39.24 30.92 22.65
C PHE A 17 -39.02 29.73 21.72
N PRO A 18 -38.51 29.93 20.49
CA PRO A 18 -38.07 28.81 19.67
C PRO A 18 -37.07 28.01 20.51
N ALA A 19 -37.29 26.70 20.67
CA ALA A 19 -36.31 25.83 21.31
C ALA A 19 -35.18 25.62 20.30
N TRP A 20 -34.06 26.31 20.51
CA TRP A 20 -32.82 26.10 19.79
C TRP A 20 -32.23 24.76 20.24
N ALA A 21 -31.55 24.07 19.32
CA ALA A 21 -30.75 22.89 19.67
C ALA A 21 -29.75 23.25 20.78
N VAL A 22 -29.50 22.34 21.71
CA VAL A 22 -28.60 22.61 22.84
C VAL A 22 -27.13 22.52 22.43
N ASP A 23 -26.39 23.59 22.74
CA ASP A 23 -24.94 23.65 22.56
C ASP A 23 -24.22 23.26 23.85
N ILE A 24 -23.24 22.36 23.73
CA ILE A 24 -22.35 21.93 24.80
C ILE A 24 -20.92 22.23 24.36
N PHE A 25 -20.30 23.24 24.94
CA PHE A 25 -18.95 23.67 24.59
C PHE A 25 -17.88 22.86 25.32
N VAL A 26 -16.82 22.51 24.58
CA VAL A 26 -15.61 21.86 25.09
C VAL A 26 -14.41 22.73 24.75
N ALA A 27 -13.53 22.99 25.72
CA ALA A 27 -12.33 23.81 25.54
C ALA A 27 -11.14 23.26 26.33
N THR A 28 -9.92 23.45 25.84
CA THR A 28 -8.67 22.98 26.49
C THR A 28 -8.39 23.65 27.85
N ASN A 29 -9.00 24.82 28.09
CA ASN A 29 -8.98 25.53 29.37
C ASN A 29 -10.29 25.36 30.18
N GLY A 30 -11.16 24.45 29.76
CA GLY A 30 -12.42 24.14 30.44
C GLY A 30 -12.25 23.28 31.69
N SER A 31 -13.38 22.88 32.28
CA SER A 31 -13.43 21.95 33.42
C SER A 31 -14.65 21.05 33.30
N ASP A 32 -14.49 19.75 33.56
CA ASP A 32 -15.61 18.79 33.52
C ASP A 32 -16.62 18.97 34.68
N LEU A 33 -16.33 19.89 35.61
CA LEU A 33 -17.28 20.36 36.62
C LEU A 33 -18.15 21.54 36.13
N ASN A 34 -17.82 22.13 34.99
CA ASN A 34 -18.59 23.22 34.41
C ASN A 34 -19.92 22.72 33.82
N ASP A 35 -20.81 23.66 33.52
CA ASP A 35 -22.10 23.35 32.90
C ASP A 35 -22.03 23.15 31.38
N GLY A 36 -20.90 23.41 30.72
CA GLY A 36 -20.76 23.27 29.28
C GLY A 36 -21.35 24.42 28.47
N SER A 37 -21.64 25.56 29.10
CA SER A 37 -21.93 26.80 28.38
C SER A 37 -20.70 27.33 27.66
N LYS A 38 -20.88 28.30 26.76
CA LYS A 38 -19.76 28.96 26.07
C LYS A 38 -18.79 29.65 27.03
N GLU A 39 -19.30 30.20 28.12
CA GLU A 39 -18.54 30.90 29.18
C GLU A 39 -17.88 29.91 30.14
N LYS A 40 -18.49 28.75 30.36
CA LYS A 40 -18.00 27.69 31.24
C LYS A 40 -17.98 26.36 30.48
N PRO A 41 -17.04 26.18 29.53
CA PRO A 41 -16.96 24.97 28.73
C PRO A 41 -16.47 23.78 29.55
N LEU A 42 -16.87 22.57 29.13
CA LEU A 42 -16.31 21.32 29.63
C LEU A 42 -14.86 21.16 29.15
N ALA A 43 -14.09 20.30 29.82
CA ALA A 43 -12.70 20.02 29.41
C ALA A 43 -12.62 18.88 28.38
N THR A 44 -13.53 17.90 28.47
CA THR A 44 -13.46 16.67 27.68
C THR A 44 -14.72 16.39 26.86
N VAL A 45 -14.53 15.75 25.69
CA VAL A 45 -15.64 15.22 24.88
C VAL A 45 -16.42 14.15 25.64
N ALA A 46 -15.74 13.36 26.49
CA ALA A 46 -16.39 12.34 27.31
C ALA A 46 -17.39 12.94 28.32
N ALA A 47 -17.06 14.06 28.94
CA ALA A 47 -17.98 14.79 29.81
C ALA A 47 -19.15 15.39 29.02
N ALA A 48 -18.88 15.93 27.82
CA ALA A 48 -19.92 16.48 26.95
C ALA A 48 -20.91 15.41 26.49
N LEU A 49 -20.44 14.23 26.07
CA LEU A 49 -21.26 13.08 25.76
C LEU A 49 -22.11 12.64 26.96
N ARG A 50 -21.52 12.58 28.17
CA ARG A 50 -22.27 12.25 29.39
C ARG A 50 -23.37 13.27 29.67
N LYS A 51 -23.12 14.56 29.44
CA LYS A 51 -24.13 15.61 29.59
C LYS A 51 -25.24 15.43 28.55
N ALA A 52 -24.90 15.26 27.28
CA ALA A 52 -25.86 14.99 26.19
C ALA A 52 -26.74 13.77 26.50
N ARG A 53 -26.13 12.66 26.93
CA ARG A 53 -26.82 11.44 27.36
C ARG A 53 -27.82 11.69 28.48
N ASN A 54 -27.45 12.50 29.48
CA ASN A 54 -28.34 12.84 30.58
C ASN A 54 -29.52 13.69 30.13
N LEU A 55 -29.31 14.65 29.21
CA LEU A 55 -30.41 15.44 28.63
C LEU A 55 -31.39 14.54 27.87
N ARG A 56 -30.89 13.59 27.07
CA ARG A 56 -31.73 12.59 26.39
C ARG A 56 -32.50 11.71 27.38
N ARG A 57 -31.82 11.18 28.41
CA ARG A 57 -32.44 10.35 29.45
C ARG A 57 -33.57 11.08 30.19
N LEU A 58 -33.42 12.38 30.41
CA LEU A 58 -34.42 13.22 31.09
C LEU A 58 -35.51 13.75 30.15
N ASN A 59 -35.41 13.47 28.84
CA ASN A 59 -36.28 14.06 27.81
C ASN A 59 -36.34 15.59 27.93
N ASP A 60 -35.18 16.21 28.14
CA ASP A 60 -35.05 17.66 28.28
C ASP A 60 -35.54 18.37 27.01
N GLU A 61 -36.29 19.47 27.14
CA GLU A 61 -36.86 20.15 25.97
C GLU A 61 -35.80 20.70 25.01
N SER A 62 -34.59 20.98 25.51
CA SER A 62 -33.47 21.54 24.74
C SER A 62 -32.86 20.56 23.73
N ILE A 63 -33.18 19.26 23.81
CA ILE A 63 -32.71 18.27 22.82
C ILE A 63 -33.53 18.33 21.52
N LYS A 64 -34.65 19.07 21.49
CA LYS A 64 -35.43 19.27 20.27
C LYS A 64 -34.52 19.88 19.20
N ASN A 65 -34.53 19.31 17.99
CA ASN A 65 -33.66 19.69 16.86
C ASN A 65 -32.18 19.30 16.97
N GLY A 66 -31.77 18.58 18.02
CA GLY A 66 -30.43 17.99 18.12
C GLY A 66 -29.63 18.46 19.33
N ILE A 67 -28.43 17.91 19.46
CA ILE A 67 -27.44 18.28 20.47
C ILE A 67 -26.11 18.55 19.76
N HIS A 68 -25.55 19.72 19.97
CA HIS A 68 -24.28 20.14 19.39
C HIS A 68 -23.18 20.12 20.45
N ILE A 69 -22.21 19.22 20.32
CA ILE A 69 -21.00 19.20 21.13
C ILE A 69 -19.91 19.95 20.35
N ILE A 70 -19.65 21.19 20.75
CA ILE A 70 -18.82 22.15 20.01
C ILE A 70 -17.43 22.25 20.64
N LEU A 71 -16.40 21.81 19.94
CA LEU A 71 -15.01 21.82 20.38
C LEU A 71 -14.29 23.09 19.94
N ARG A 72 -13.78 23.87 20.89
CA ARG A 72 -12.86 24.98 20.62
C ARG A 72 -11.51 24.46 20.11
N GLY A 73 -10.80 25.28 19.36
CA GLY A 73 -9.47 25.00 18.82
C GLY A 73 -8.48 24.69 19.93
N GLY A 74 -7.65 23.67 19.70
CA GLY A 74 -6.66 23.21 20.67
C GLY A 74 -6.38 21.73 20.57
N ASN A 75 -5.35 21.28 21.30
CA ASN A 75 -4.98 19.88 21.39
C ASN A 75 -5.60 19.26 22.65
N TYR A 76 -6.51 18.32 22.46
CA TYR A 76 -7.15 17.52 23.51
C TYR A 76 -6.44 16.18 23.60
N GLN A 77 -5.73 15.96 24.71
CA GLN A 77 -5.06 14.69 24.94
C GLN A 77 -6.09 13.61 25.30
N VAL A 78 -6.08 12.51 24.55
CA VAL A 78 -6.98 11.36 24.72
C VAL A 78 -6.14 10.18 25.15
N LEU A 79 -5.99 9.99 26.47
CA LEU A 79 -5.26 8.84 27.04
C LEU A 79 -6.15 7.61 27.26
N GLU A 80 -7.47 7.81 27.20
CA GLU A 80 -8.49 6.77 27.27
C GLU A 80 -9.45 6.96 26.10
N THR A 81 -9.81 5.85 25.43
CA THR A 81 -10.73 5.87 24.30
C THR A 81 -12.07 6.48 24.68
N ILE A 82 -12.53 7.45 23.89
CA ILE A 82 -13.87 8.03 24.03
C ILE A 82 -14.87 7.06 23.41
N VAL A 83 -15.68 6.42 24.27
CA VAL A 83 -16.70 5.46 23.85
C VAL A 83 -18.05 6.16 23.66
N ILE A 84 -18.57 6.10 22.44
CA ILE A 84 -19.92 6.57 22.08
C ILE A 84 -20.85 5.37 22.09
N LYS A 85 -21.85 5.40 22.98
CA LYS A 85 -22.78 4.31 23.28
C LYS A 85 -24.15 4.54 22.64
N PRO A 86 -25.05 3.54 22.60
CA PRO A 86 -26.37 3.70 22.01
C PRO A 86 -27.16 4.87 22.60
N GLU A 87 -27.00 5.13 23.90
CA GLU A 87 -27.67 6.23 24.61
C GLU A 87 -27.16 7.63 24.22
N ASP A 88 -26.01 7.71 23.55
CA ASP A 88 -25.45 8.97 23.02
C ASP A 88 -25.98 9.27 21.61
N GLY A 89 -26.50 8.26 20.93
CA GLY A 89 -27.10 8.38 19.60
C GLY A 89 -28.31 9.30 19.60
N GLY A 90 -28.54 9.94 18.45
CA GLY A 90 -29.70 10.78 18.22
C GLY A 90 -30.88 10.06 17.56
N THR A 91 -31.92 10.83 17.26
CA THR A 91 -32.98 10.44 16.30
C THR A 91 -32.77 11.17 14.97
N ARG A 92 -33.64 10.97 13.98
CA ARG A 92 -33.57 11.75 12.73
C ARG A 92 -33.90 13.22 12.96
N GLU A 93 -34.72 13.50 13.97
CA GLU A 93 -35.22 14.81 14.37
C GLU A 93 -34.32 15.47 15.45
N SER A 94 -33.46 14.69 16.12
CA SER A 94 -32.57 15.14 17.18
C SER A 94 -31.22 14.42 17.09
N VAL A 95 -30.43 14.80 16.10
CA VAL A 95 -29.09 14.25 15.82
C VAL A 95 -28.10 14.68 16.92
N THR A 96 -27.09 13.85 17.22
CA THR A 96 -25.92 14.27 18.03
C THR A 96 -24.80 14.71 17.09
N TYR A 97 -24.32 15.94 17.24
CA TYR A 97 -23.17 16.50 16.52
C TYR A 97 -21.97 16.59 17.47
N ILE A 98 -20.81 16.16 17.00
CA ILE A 98 -19.50 16.40 17.62
C ILE A 98 -18.69 17.17 16.59
N GLU A 99 -18.55 18.48 16.79
CA GLU A 99 -18.07 19.35 15.73
C GLU A 99 -17.07 20.39 16.23
N ALA A 100 -16.24 20.87 15.31
CA ALA A 100 -15.38 22.01 15.56
C ALA A 100 -16.21 23.29 15.71
N ALA A 101 -15.78 24.17 16.63
CA ALA A 101 -16.22 25.55 16.62
C ALA A 101 -15.87 26.22 15.28
N GLU A 102 -16.70 27.19 14.88
CA GLU A 102 -16.57 27.88 13.60
C GLU A 102 -15.15 28.44 13.38
N ASN A 103 -14.52 28.08 12.26
CA ASN A 103 -13.15 28.47 11.89
C ASN A 103 -12.04 28.05 12.87
N GLU A 104 -12.32 27.12 13.79
CA GLU A 104 -11.34 26.57 14.72
C GLU A 104 -10.95 25.13 14.31
N GLN A 105 -9.82 24.64 14.84
CA GLN A 105 -9.25 23.34 14.46
C GLN A 105 -8.91 22.52 15.73
N PRO A 106 -9.89 21.81 16.32
CA PRO A 106 -9.65 20.92 17.44
C PRO A 106 -8.92 19.64 17.01
N VAL A 107 -7.94 19.22 17.81
CA VAL A 107 -7.19 17.98 17.62
C VAL A 107 -7.45 17.04 18.80
N LEU A 108 -8.00 15.87 18.54
CA LEU A 108 -7.99 14.75 19.47
C LEU A 108 -6.70 13.96 19.25
N SER A 109 -5.83 13.95 20.26
CA SER A 109 -4.47 13.40 20.15
C SER A 109 -4.24 12.28 21.17
N GLY A 110 -3.87 11.09 20.69
CA GLY A 110 -3.42 9.97 21.52
C GLY A 110 -1.95 10.09 21.97
N GLY A 111 -1.29 11.20 21.62
CA GLY A 111 0.13 11.43 21.84
C GLY A 111 0.47 11.92 23.25
N VAL A 112 1.62 11.50 23.73
CA VAL A 112 2.26 11.93 24.98
C VAL A 112 3.53 12.72 24.64
N PRO A 113 3.70 13.93 25.18
CA PRO A 113 4.89 14.74 24.92
C PRO A 113 6.13 14.15 25.61
N ILE A 114 7.25 14.14 24.89
CA ILE A 114 8.58 13.84 25.42
C ILE A 114 9.39 15.12 25.49
N SER A 115 9.77 15.54 26.69
CA SER A 115 10.43 16.81 26.96
C SER A 115 11.79 16.61 27.65
N ASN A 116 12.43 17.72 28.05
CA ASN A 116 13.69 17.72 28.82
C ASN A 116 14.87 17.06 28.07
N TRP A 117 14.91 17.24 26.75
CA TRP A 117 15.98 16.78 25.88
C TRP A 117 17.33 17.39 26.27
N LYS A 118 18.36 16.56 26.33
CA LYS A 118 19.74 16.97 26.61
C LYS A 118 20.67 16.41 25.54
N LYS A 119 21.68 17.19 25.15
CA LYS A 119 22.77 16.66 24.34
C LYS A 119 23.44 15.52 25.09
N MET A 120 23.68 14.42 24.39
CA MET A 120 24.33 13.27 24.98
C MET A 120 25.82 13.53 25.17
N THR A 121 26.30 13.34 26.40
CA THR A 121 27.72 13.55 26.77
C THR A 121 28.42 12.24 27.11
N ALA A 122 27.69 11.25 27.64
CA ALA A 122 28.23 9.94 27.99
C ALA A 122 28.20 8.98 26.80
N ALA A 123 29.20 8.08 26.76
CA ALA A 123 29.23 7.02 25.76
C ALA A 123 28.12 6.00 26.02
N VAL A 124 27.44 5.58 24.94
CA VAL A 124 26.41 4.53 24.97
C VAL A 124 26.95 3.34 24.20
N ASN A 125 26.89 2.15 24.81
CA ASN A 125 27.37 0.94 24.17
C ASN A 125 26.55 0.64 22.91
N GLY A 126 27.22 0.31 21.81
CA GLY A 126 26.60 0.04 20.51
C GLY A 126 26.42 1.27 19.60
N LEU A 127 26.35 2.50 20.15
CA LEU A 127 26.26 3.70 19.33
C LEU A 127 27.59 4.03 18.64
N GLN A 128 27.55 4.50 17.40
CA GLN A 128 28.74 4.89 16.67
C GLN A 128 29.42 6.12 17.32
N LYS A 129 30.74 6.04 17.54
CA LYS A 129 31.49 7.08 18.30
C LYS A 129 31.49 8.45 17.61
N ASN A 130 31.52 8.47 16.27
CA ASN A 130 31.56 9.67 15.44
C ASN A 130 30.26 10.48 15.44
N ILE A 131 29.14 9.91 15.92
CA ILE A 131 27.84 10.59 15.95
C ILE A 131 27.37 10.94 17.36
N GLN A 132 28.05 10.44 18.40
CA GLN A 132 27.64 10.61 19.80
C GLN A 132 27.32 12.06 20.17
N SER A 133 28.14 13.02 19.71
CA SER A 133 27.94 14.46 19.98
C SER A 133 26.73 15.08 19.27
N LYS A 134 26.13 14.37 18.33
CA LYS A 134 24.94 14.78 17.56
C LYS A 134 23.63 14.26 18.16
N ILE A 135 23.72 13.24 19.01
CA ILE A 135 22.55 12.61 19.63
C ILE A 135 22.06 13.42 20.83
N TRP A 136 20.75 13.49 20.94
CA TRP A 136 20.05 13.98 22.11
C TRP A 136 19.31 12.84 22.79
N VAL A 137 19.16 12.98 24.10
CA VAL A 137 18.49 12.00 24.96
C VAL A 137 17.46 12.67 25.87
N ALA A 138 16.33 12.02 26.05
CA ALA A 138 15.30 12.40 27.01
C ALA A 138 14.88 11.19 27.87
N ASP A 139 14.41 11.48 29.08
CA ASP A 139 13.71 10.51 29.91
C ASP A 139 12.29 10.29 29.36
N VAL A 140 11.90 9.03 29.21
CA VAL A 140 10.54 8.65 28.81
C VAL A 140 9.69 8.54 30.08
N PRO A 141 8.54 9.25 30.15
CA PRO A 141 7.69 9.21 31.34
C PRO A 141 7.05 7.84 31.51
N LEU A 142 6.60 7.55 32.74
CA LEU A 142 5.61 6.50 32.96
C LEU A 142 4.24 7.04 32.57
N VAL A 143 3.44 6.23 31.89
CA VAL A 143 2.05 6.57 31.55
C VAL A 143 1.15 5.54 32.22
N ASN A 144 0.17 6.01 33.00
CA ASN A 144 -0.68 5.17 33.86
C ASN A 144 0.11 4.21 34.78
N GLY A 145 1.27 4.65 35.26
CA GLY A 145 2.15 3.86 36.13
C GLY A 145 2.95 2.75 35.41
N GLY A 146 2.74 2.55 34.11
CA GLY A 146 3.44 1.56 33.28
C GLY A 146 4.58 2.14 32.46
N LEU A 147 5.45 1.24 31.95
CA LEU A 147 6.45 1.60 30.95
C LEU A 147 5.75 2.07 29.67
N PHE A 148 6.20 3.21 29.16
CA PHE A 148 5.63 3.79 27.94
C PHE A 148 6.43 3.35 26.72
N ASN A 149 5.86 2.41 25.96
CA ASN A 149 6.41 1.90 24.72
C ASN A 149 5.65 2.46 23.52
N PHE A 150 6.36 2.68 22.42
CA PHE A 150 5.79 3.18 21.17
C PHE A 150 6.66 2.77 19.98
N ARG A 151 6.06 2.79 18.79
CA ARG A 151 6.73 2.46 17.52
C ARG A 151 6.91 3.65 16.60
N GLN A 152 6.32 4.80 16.94
CA GLN A 152 6.39 6.04 16.18
C GLN A 152 6.80 7.20 17.08
N LEU A 153 7.43 8.20 16.46
CA LEU A 153 7.79 9.45 17.10
C LEU A 153 7.57 10.56 16.06
N TRP A 154 6.97 11.66 16.46
CA TRP A 154 6.82 12.86 15.63
C TRP A 154 7.55 14.02 16.29
N VAL A 155 8.30 14.79 15.50
CA VAL A 155 9.02 15.99 15.93
C VAL A 155 8.54 17.13 15.03
N ASP A 156 7.88 18.13 15.62
CA ASP A 156 7.25 19.25 14.91
C ASP A 156 6.37 18.77 13.74
N ASP A 157 5.46 17.84 14.05
CA ASP A 157 4.52 17.18 13.14
C ASP A 157 5.16 16.42 11.96
N THR A 158 6.48 16.21 12.00
CA THR A 158 7.23 15.38 11.03
C THR A 158 7.62 14.05 11.65
N LYS A 159 7.15 12.95 11.07
CA LYS A 159 7.47 11.58 11.52
C LYS A 159 8.98 11.35 11.51
N ALA A 160 9.51 10.86 12.63
CA ALA A 160 10.90 10.45 12.77
C ALA A 160 11.03 8.95 12.44
N THR A 161 12.20 8.55 11.96
CA THR A 161 12.48 7.18 11.53
C THR A 161 12.89 6.34 12.73
N ARG A 162 12.18 5.24 13.01
CA ARG A 162 12.67 4.25 13.98
C ARG A 162 13.94 3.62 13.41
N ALA A 163 15.06 3.74 14.13
CA ALA A 163 16.39 3.40 13.65
C ALA A 163 16.44 1.99 13.03
N LYS A 164 17.03 1.88 11.83
CA LYS A 164 17.01 0.64 11.04
C LYS A 164 18.28 0.47 10.21
N SER A 165 18.67 -0.78 9.96
CA SER A 165 19.93 -1.10 9.31
C SER A 165 20.02 -0.71 7.83
N ALA A 166 18.88 -0.49 7.18
CA ALA A 166 18.79 -0.13 5.77
C ALA A 166 17.45 0.56 5.45
N ASN A 167 17.46 1.40 4.42
CA ASN A 167 16.27 2.02 3.85
C ASN A 167 15.65 1.13 2.75
N GLY A 168 14.41 1.40 2.35
CA GLY A 168 13.64 0.54 1.43
C GLY A 168 14.39 0.14 0.15
N GLU A 169 15.03 1.11 -0.52
CA GLU A 169 15.78 0.89 -1.76
C GLU A 169 17.12 0.15 -1.55
N THR A 170 17.69 0.23 -0.34
CA THR A 170 18.99 -0.35 0.01
C THR A 170 18.86 -1.57 0.94
N MET A 171 17.65 -2.10 1.09
CA MET A 171 17.40 -3.28 1.91
C MET A 171 18.25 -4.48 1.47
N HIS A 172 18.74 -5.20 2.45
CA HIS A 172 19.47 -6.45 2.22
C HIS A 172 18.51 -7.55 1.76
N ARG A 173 19.05 -8.62 1.16
CA ARG A 173 18.25 -9.79 0.76
C ARG A 173 18.57 -10.98 1.66
N ILE A 174 17.55 -11.75 2.05
CA ILE A 174 17.78 -12.99 2.81
C ILE A 174 18.59 -13.98 1.96
N LEU A 175 19.35 -14.84 2.61
CA LEU A 175 20.06 -15.93 1.93
C LEU A 175 19.17 -17.16 1.78
N ASN A 176 18.39 -17.49 2.82
CA ASN A 176 17.52 -18.66 2.85
C ASN A 176 16.48 -18.58 3.96
N TRP A 177 15.44 -19.42 3.90
CA TRP A 177 14.53 -19.73 5.00
C TRP A 177 14.58 -21.22 5.36
N ASN A 178 14.97 -21.54 6.60
CA ASN A 178 15.02 -22.92 7.10
C ASN A 178 13.68 -23.26 7.79
N LYS A 179 12.81 -24.01 7.09
CA LYS A 179 11.49 -24.42 7.60
C LYS A 179 11.58 -25.40 8.77
N GLN A 180 12.59 -26.27 8.82
CA GLN A 180 12.75 -27.26 9.90
C GLN A 180 13.07 -26.60 11.24
N GLU A 181 13.87 -25.54 11.22
CA GLU A 181 14.28 -24.80 12.41
C GLU A 181 13.44 -23.54 12.68
N ALA A 182 12.49 -23.21 11.78
CA ALA A 182 11.74 -21.96 11.78
C ALA A 182 12.64 -20.71 11.87
N ALA A 183 13.66 -20.67 11.00
CA ALA A 183 14.73 -19.67 11.08
C ALA A 183 15.04 -19.01 9.72
N CYS A 184 15.34 -17.72 9.75
CA CYS A 184 15.81 -16.97 8.58
C CYS A 184 17.33 -16.92 8.54
N VAL A 185 17.94 -17.10 7.37
CA VAL A 185 19.39 -16.94 7.19
C VAL A 185 19.64 -15.64 6.42
N ILE A 186 20.45 -14.76 7.00
CA ILE A 186 20.81 -13.46 6.43
C ILE A 186 22.33 -13.34 6.28
N PRO A 187 22.85 -12.40 5.46
CA PRO A 187 24.25 -12.01 5.56
C PRO A 187 24.57 -11.51 6.97
N THR A 188 25.77 -11.81 7.49
CA THR A 188 26.17 -11.35 8.83
C THR A 188 26.22 -9.82 8.87
N PRO A 189 25.41 -9.16 9.71
CA PRO A 189 25.42 -7.70 9.82
C PRO A 189 26.79 -7.19 10.30
N ALA A 190 27.23 -6.04 9.79
CA ALA A 190 28.50 -5.43 10.16
C ALA A 190 28.52 -4.76 11.57
N PHE A 191 27.44 -4.89 12.34
CA PHE A 191 27.28 -4.26 13.65
C PHE A 191 27.83 -5.15 14.77
N GLN A 192 28.68 -4.58 15.63
CA GLN A 192 29.26 -5.30 16.76
C GLN A 192 28.25 -5.53 17.89
N ASN A 193 28.33 -6.69 18.55
CA ASN A 193 27.49 -7.10 19.70
C ASN A 193 25.97 -7.06 19.44
N LEU A 194 25.53 -7.11 18.18
CA LEU A 194 24.12 -7.11 17.84
C LEU A 194 23.41 -8.37 18.40
N ASP A 195 24.12 -9.50 18.45
CA ASP A 195 23.69 -10.78 19.04
C ASP A 195 23.33 -10.69 20.54
N LYS A 196 23.84 -9.67 21.24
CA LYS A 196 23.56 -9.39 22.65
C LYS A 196 22.47 -8.33 22.86
N THR A 197 22.01 -7.72 21.77
CA THR A 197 21.00 -6.66 21.81
C THR A 197 19.61 -7.29 21.87
N LYS A 198 18.81 -6.87 22.85
CA LYS A 198 17.44 -7.37 23.01
C LYS A 198 16.45 -6.50 22.23
N GLY A 199 15.35 -7.11 21.81
CA GLY A 199 14.25 -6.39 21.17
C GLY A 199 14.46 -6.05 19.69
N VAL A 200 15.54 -6.53 19.07
CA VAL A 200 15.76 -6.36 17.63
C VAL A 200 14.62 -7.04 16.85
N GLU A 201 14.10 -6.36 15.85
CA GLU A 201 13.03 -6.86 14.98
C GLU A 201 13.58 -7.02 13.55
N LEU A 202 13.21 -8.11 12.88
CA LEU A 202 13.35 -8.27 11.43
C LEU A 202 12.07 -7.75 10.77
N PHE A 203 12.21 -6.78 9.88
CA PHE A 203 11.19 -6.49 8.87
C PHE A 203 11.55 -7.26 7.61
N ILE A 204 10.63 -8.03 7.05
CA ILE A 204 10.83 -8.76 5.79
C ILE A 204 9.70 -8.48 4.80
N HIS A 205 10.06 -8.18 3.55
CA HIS A 205 9.13 -8.08 2.43
C HIS A 205 8.90 -9.46 1.82
N GLN A 206 7.64 -9.89 1.71
CA GLN A 206 7.23 -11.20 1.19
C GLN A 206 6.00 -11.05 0.28
N TRP A 207 6.25 -11.05 -1.02
CA TRP A 207 5.23 -10.91 -2.06
C TRP A 207 4.45 -9.59 -2.00
N TRP A 208 3.18 -9.65 -1.58
CA TRP A 208 2.25 -8.53 -1.42
C TRP A 208 2.16 -8.04 0.02
N GLU A 209 2.86 -8.69 0.96
CA GLU A 209 2.86 -8.32 2.38
C GLU A 209 4.27 -8.12 2.94
N ILE A 210 4.30 -7.61 4.17
CA ILE A 210 5.49 -7.57 5.01
C ILE A 210 5.32 -8.55 6.17
N ALA A 211 6.37 -8.77 6.96
CA ALA A 211 6.23 -9.29 8.31
C ALA A 211 7.19 -8.58 9.27
N ASN A 212 6.74 -8.38 10.51
CA ASN A 212 7.58 -7.95 11.63
C ASN A 212 7.82 -9.12 12.57
N LEU A 213 9.05 -9.60 12.61
CA LEU A 213 9.44 -10.79 13.37
C LEU A 213 10.42 -10.41 14.47
N ARG A 214 10.06 -10.60 15.74
CA ARG A 214 10.94 -10.24 16.86
C ARG A 214 12.01 -11.31 17.00
N ILE A 215 13.26 -10.88 17.08
CA ILE A 215 14.40 -11.79 17.08
C ILE A 215 14.66 -12.27 18.52
N LYS A 216 14.52 -13.58 18.71
CA LYS A 216 14.82 -14.28 19.95
C LYS A 216 16.32 -14.56 20.09
N LYS A 217 16.96 -14.97 18.99
CA LYS A 217 18.37 -15.38 18.98
C LYS A 217 18.99 -15.14 17.60
N MET A 218 20.22 -14.66 17.61
CA MET A 218 21.10 -14.62 16.44
C MET A 218 22.21 -15.66 16.61
N GLN A 219 22.46 -16.47 15.58
CA GLN A 219 23.56 -17.43 15.54
C GLN A 219 24.46 -17.11 14.36
N VAL A 220 25.63 -16.53 14.64
CA VAL A 220 26.64 -16.20 13.64
C VAL A 220 27.31 -17.48 13.14
N MET A 221 27.44 -17.62 11.82
CA MET A 221 27.97 -18.77 11.11
C MET A 221 28.96 -18.30 10.02
N GLY A 222 29.93 -17.47 10.41
CA GLY A 222 30.85 -16.79 9.49
C GLY A 222 30.15 -15.62 8.78
N ASP A 223 30.11 -15.64 7.45
CA ASP A 223 29.53 -14.57 6.63
C ASP A 223 27.99 -14.58 6.60
N SER A 224 27.36 -15.54 7.29
CA SER A 224 25.91 -15.61 7.45
C SER A 224 25.51 -15.66 8.92
N THR A 225 24.34 -15.11 9.24
CA THR A 225 23.72 -15.18 10.57
C THR A 225 22.35 -15.82 10.44
N LYS A 226 22.06 -16.80 11.30
CA LYS A 226 20.75 -17.42 11.42
C LYS A 226 19.94 -16.72 12.52
N LEU A 227 18.73 -16.29 12.19
CA LEU A 227 17.79 -15.59 13.06
C LEU A 227 16.67 -16.55 13.48
N PHE A 228 16.44 -16.64 14.79
CA PHE A 228 15.31 -17.33 15.38
C PHE A 228 14.35 -16.30 15.97
N PHE A 229 13.05 -16.55 15.89
CA PHE A 229 12.03 -15.58 16.23
C PHE A 229 11.25 -15.94 17.50
N GLU A 230 10.64 -14.93 18.12
CA GLU A 230 9.74 -15.12 19.26
C GLU A 230 8.39 -15.72 18.82
N GLN A 231 7.65 -16.23 19.81
CA GLN A 231 6.26 -16.66 19.62
C GLN A 231 5.30 -15.50 19.94
N PRO A 232 4.13 -15.41 19.28
CA PRO A 232 3.54 -16.41 18.38
C PRO A 232 3.97 -16.34 16.91
N GLU A 233 4.66 -15.28 16.48
CA GLU A 233 4.93 -15.04 15.07
C GLU A 233 5.84 -16.08 14.41
N SER A 234 6.76 -16.70 15.16
CA SER A 234 7.64 -17.74 14.64
C SER A 234 6.85 -18.90 14.06
N LYS A 235 5.84 -19.41 14.78
CA LYS A 235 4.98 -20.49 14.31
C LYS A 235 4.24 -20.07 13.04
N ILE A 236 3.53 -18.95 13.11
CA ILE A 236 2.66 -18.46 12.03
C ILE A 236 3.49 -18.22 10.78
N GLN A 237 4.60 -17.47 10.88
CA GLN A 237 5.52 -17.19 9.78
C GLN A 237 6.07 -18.47 9.13
N ASN A 238 6.32 -19.51 9.93
CA ASN A 238 6.89 -20.73 9.41
C ASN A 238 5.85 -21.66 8.75
N GLU A 239 4.62 -21.67 9.24
CA GLU A 239 3.56 -22.60 8.80
C GLU A 239 2.68 -22.06 7.68
N HIS A 240 2.44 -20.75 7.62
CA HIS A 240 1.61 -20.17 6.57
C HIS A 240 2.26 -20.35 5.18
N PRO A 241 1.48 -20.72 4.16
CA PRO A 241 2.00 -20.88 2.80
C PRO A 241 1.98 -19.60 1.98
N TRP A 242 1.08 -18.65 2.31
CA TRP A 242 0.84 -17.45 1.52
C TRP A 242 0.61 -16.22 2.40
N PRO A 243 1.32 -15.10 2.14
CA PRO A 243 2.53 -14.98 1.33
C PRO A 243 3.80 -15.37 2.10
N ALA A 244 4.61 -16.31 1.58
CA ALA A 244 5.83 -16.78 2.25
C ALA A 244 7.11 -16.06 1.77
N PRO A 245 8.25 -16.11 2.49
CA PRO A 245 9.50 -15.53 2.02
C PRO A 245 9.88 -15.99 0.60
N TRP A 246 10.14 -15.03 -0.29
CA TRP A 246 10.43 -15.28 -1.70
C TRP A 246 11.91 -15.65 -1.88
N LEU A 247 12.19 -16.76 -2.56
CA LEU A 247 13.54 -17.21 -2.88
C LEU A 247 13.62 -17.38 -4.39
N SER A 248 14.42 -16.54 -5.06
CA SER A 248 14.49 -16.51 -6.52
C SER A 248 15.87 -16.09 -7.00
N ALA A 249 16.48 -16.92 -7.82
CA ALA A 249 17.71 -16.58 -8.54
C ALA A 249 17.47 -15.55 -9.66
N ALA A 250 16.24 -15.44 -10.17
CA ALA A 250 15.89 -14.59 -11.31
C ALA A 250 15.55 -13.16 -10.89
N THR A 251 14.80 -13.01 -9.79
CA THR A 251 14.26 -11.71 -9.33
C THR A 251 14.79 -11.27 -7.97
N GLY A 252 15.64 -12.10 -7.34
CA GLY A 252 16.24 -11.86 -6.04
C GLY A 252 15.33 -12.31 -4.88
N ASN A 253 15.95 -12.72 -3.78
CA ASN A 253 15.24 -13.16 -2.59
C ASN A 253 14.51 -12.00 -1.87
N SER A 254 13.63 -12.32 -0.92
CA SER A 254 12.95 -11.35 -0.04
C SER A 254 13.91 -10.32 0.55
N ALA A 255 13.54 -9.05 0.42
CA ALA A 255 14.27 -7.93 1.00
C ALA A 255 13.94 -7.77 2.50
N PHE A 256 14.87 -7.26 3.29
CA PHE A 256 14.70 -7.09 4.73
C PHE A 256 15.54 -5.93 5.29
N TYR A 257 15.15 -5.46 6.48
CA TYR A 257 16.02 -4.67 7.36
C TYR A 257 15.85 -5.12 8.81
N LEU A 258 16.85 -4.81 9.64
CA LEU A 258 16.76 -4.95 11.09
C LEU A 258 16.44 -3.59 11.71
N THR A 259 15.64 -3.55 12.76
CA THR A 259 15.27 -2.31 13.46
C THR A 259 15.26 -2.50 14.97
N ASN A 260 15.05 -1.40 15.71
CA ASN A 260 14.96 -1.36 17.16
C ASN A 260 16.28 -1.68 17.89
N ALA A 261 17.38 -1.08 17.43
CA ALA A 261 18.66 -1.16 18.10
C ALA A 261 19.40 0.19 18.00
N ILE A 262 20.12 0.57 19.06
CA ILE A 262 20.93 1.81 19.08
C ILE A 262 22.05 1.77 18.03
N GLN A 263 22.51 0.57 17.64
CA GLN A 263 23.53 0.36 16.61
C GLN A 263 23.08 0.86 15.23
N PHE A 264 21.77 0.90 14.98
CA PHE A 264 21.21 1.34 13.72
C PHE A 264 20.93 2.85 13.67
N LEU A 265 21.12 3.57 14.78
CA LEU A 265 20.95 5.03 14.80
C LEU A 265 22.17 5.66 14.14
N ASP A 266 22.07 6.09 12.89
CA ASP A 266 23.21 6.59 12.11
C ASP A 266 22.91 7.75 11.14
N GLU A 267 21.65 8.17 11.01
CA GLU A 267 21.25 9.31 10.19
C GLU A 267 20.40 10.35 10.95
N PRO A 268 20.43 11.64 10.55
CA PRO A 268 19.51 12.65 11.09
C PRO A 268 18.04 12.27 10.87
N GLY A 269 17.22 12.42 11.90
CA GLY A 269 15.80 12.05 11.90
C GLY A 269 15.53 10.64 12.43
N GLU A 270 16.57 9.87 12.77
CA GLU A 270 16.40 8.57 13.40
C GLU A 270 16.33 8.62 14.92
N TRP A 271 15.56 7.69 15.52
CA TRP A 271 15.43 7.53 16.96
C TRP A 271 15.49 6.07 17.41
N TYR A 272 15.84 5.87 18.68
CA TYR A 272 15.83 4.58 19.37
C TYR A 272 15.29 4.72 20.80
N LEU A 273 14.34 3.86 21.17
CA LEU A 273 13.79 3.76 22.53
C LEU A 273 14.48 2.63 23.29
N ASP A 274 15.25 2.98 24.31
CA ASP A 274 15.66 2.05 25.35
C ASP A 274 14.56 1.98 26.41
N ALA A 275 13.58 1.11 26.16
CA ALA A 275 12.44 0.91 27.04
C ALA A 275 12.83 0.46 28.45
N ALA A 276 13.89 -0.35 28.58
CA ALA A 276 14.33 -0.88 29.86
C ALA A 276 14.89 0.22 30.78
N ASN A 277 15.64 1.15 30.20
CA ASN A 277 16.21 2.28 30.94
C ASN A 277 15.36 3.56 30.86
N LYS A 278 14.21 3.52 30.16
CA LYS A 278 13.31 4.66 29.93
C LYS A 278 14.02 5.84 29.28
N LYS A 279 14.88 5.57 28.29
CA LYS A 279 15.61 6.60 27.55
C LYS A 279 15.22 6.59 26.09
N LEU A 280 14.95 7.77 25.54
CA LEU A 280 14.75 7.98 24.11
C LEU A 280 15.95 8.72 23.54
N TYR A 281 16.57 8.15 22.52
CA TYR A 281 17.70 8.73 21.78
C TYR A 281 17.21 9.21 20.42
N TYR A 282 17.61 10.40 20.02
CA TYR A 282 17.23 11.00 18.74
C TYR A 282 18.38 11.78 18.14
N TRP A 283 18.60 11.64 16.83
CA TRP A 283 19.44 12.55 16.06
C TRP A 283 18.55 13.60 15.39
N PRO A 284 18.57 14.87 15.81
CA PRO A 284 17.75 15.92 15.18
C PRO A 284 18.08 16.14 13.71
N ARG A 285 17.05 16.37 12.90
CA ARG A 285 17.20 16.85 11.52
C ARG A 285 17.73 18.28 11.51
N VAL A 286 18.27 18.69 10.37
CA VAL A 286 18.69 20.08 10.15
C VAL A 286 17.48 21.00 10.36
N GLY A 287 17.63 21.98 11.25
CA GLY A 287 16.58 22.95 11.57
C GLY A 287 15.76 22.63 12.82
N GLU A 288 15.83 21.40 13.35
CA GLU A 288 15.10 21.04 14.57
C GLU A 288 15.83 21.54 15.82
N ASN A 289 15.09 22.25 16.67
CA ASN A 289 15.57 22.71 17.97
C ASN A 289 14.82 22.00 19.10
N LEU A 290 15.41 20.95 19.67
CA LEU A 290 14.78 20.15 20.72
C LEU A 290 14.51 20.89 22.05
N ALA A 291 15.04 22.10 22.23
CA ALA A 291 14.65 22.94 23.36
C ALA A 291 13.22 23.51 23.23
N THR A 292 12.72 23.63 22.00
CA THR A 292 11.41 24.20 21.66
C THR A 292 10.52 23.26 20.85
N ALA A 293 11.07 22.17 20.31
CA ALA A 293 10.35 21.24 19.45
C ALA A 293 9.24 20.51 20.21
N LYS A 294 8.12 20.29 19.52
CA LYS A 294 7.03 19.44 19.97
C LYS A 294 7.35 17.99 19.59
N VAL A 295 7.81 17.21 20.56
CA VAL A 295 8.11 15.78 20.36
C VAL A 295 7.00 14.92 20.97
N LEU A 296 6.30 14.15 20.14
CA LEU A 296 5.16 13.32 20.54
C LEU A 296 5.40 11.85 20.22
N ALA A 297 5.07 10.99 21.18
CA ALA A 297 4.99 9.54 21.00
C ALA A 297 3.53 9.09 21.23
N PRO A 298 3.00 8.14 20.44
CA PRO A 298 1.62 7.69 20.57
C PRO A 298 1.45 6.74 21.76
N PHE A 299 0.37 6.92 22.53
CA PHE A 299 -0.01 6.02 23.62
C PHE A 299 -1.30 5.26 23.34
N THR A 300 -2.37 5.97 22.99
CA THR A 300 -3.69 5.37 22.78
C THR A 300 -3.85 4.85 21.35
N GLU A 301 -4.38 3.64 21.18
CA GLU A 301 -4.56 3.03 19.85
C GLU A 301 -5.84 3.51 19.14
N THR A 302 -6.91 3.77 19.90
CA THR A 302 -8.21 4.22 19.39
C THR A 302 -8.69 5.46 20.15
N LEU A 303 -8.97 6.55 19.44
CA LEU A 303 -9.44 7.81 20.03
C LEU A 303 -10.95 7.79 20.24
N ILE A 304 -11.71 7.39 19.21
CA ILE A 304 -13.17 7.28 19.26
C ILE A 304 -13.58 5.84 18.96
N SER A 305 -14.43 5.27 19.80
CA SER A 305 -15.07 3.98 19.54
C SER A 305 -16.59 4.13 19.61
N VAL A 306 -17.26 4.01 18.47
CA VAL A 306 -18.73 3.97 18.37
C VAL A 306 -19.18 2.53 18.54
N GLN A 307 -19.72 2.22 19.71
CA GLN A 307 -20.02 0.85 20.15
C GLN A 307 -21.51 0.67 20.36
N GLY A 308 -22.20 0.17 19.33
CA GLY A 308 -23.55 -0.37 19.46
C GLY A 308 -23.55 -1.88 19.67
N THR A 309 -24.75 -2.43 19.83
CA THR A 309 -25.03 -3.86 19.68
C THR A 309 -26.02 -4.09 18.54
N ILE A 310 -26.21 -5.34 18.15
CA ILE A 310 -27.16 -5.70 17.09
C ILE A 310 -28.60 -5.28 17.42
N ASP A 311 -28.96 -5.24 18.71
CA ASP A 311 -30.29 -4.87 19.21
C ASP A 311 -30.38 -3.40 19.66
N ALA A 312 -29.24 -2.77 19.97
CA ALA A 312 -29.14 -1.38 20.36
C ALA A 312 -28.00 -0.70 19.59
N PRO A 313 -28.19 -0.38 18.30
CA PRO A 313 -27.18 0.34 17.54
C PRO A 313 -27.02 1.78 18.02
N VAL A 314 -25.83 2.36 17.83
CA VAL A 314 -25.66 3.82 17.88
C VAL A 314 -26.28 4.41 16.62
N THR A 315 -27.17 5.40 16.74
CA THR A 315 -27.85 5.97 15.57
C THR A 315 -27.73 7.48 15.48
N ASN A 316 -27.74 8.03 14.25
CA ASN A 316 -27.83 9.47 13.97
C ASN A 316 -26.73 10.30 14.68
N LEU A 317 -25.49 10.08 14.27
CA LEU A 317 -24.30 10.73 14.81
C LEU A 317 -23.55 11.47 13.69
N VAL A 318 -23.13 12.69 13.96
CA VAL A 318 -22.28 13.47 13.04
C VAL A 318 -21.00 13.83 13.77
N ILE A 319 -19.86 13.56 13.13
CA ILE A 319 -18.53 14.00 13.57
C ILE A 319 -17.96 14.86 12.45
N GLU A 320 -17.64 16.12 12.76
CA GLU A 320 -17.32 17.13 11.77
C GLU A 320 -16.14 18.04 12.16
N GLY A 321 -15.21 18.28 11.24
CA GLY A 321 -14.14 19.27 11.46
C GLY A 321 -13.08 18.88 12.49
N ILE A 322 -13.04 17.61 12.92
CA ILE A 322 -12.12 17.14 13.97
C ILE A 322 -10.85 16.55 13.36
N SER A 323 -9.69 16.86 13.96
CA SER A 323 -8.43 16.19 13.64
C SER A 323 -8.17 15.04 14.62
N PHE A 324 -7.92 13.83 14.11
CA PHE A 324 -7.54 12.64 14.85
C PHE A 324 -6.05 12.38 14.65
N GLN A 325 -5.27 12.40 15.74
CA GLN A 325 -3.82 12.32 15.63
C GLN A 325 -3.15 11.43 16.69
N HIS A 326 -1.92 10.99 16.36
CA HIS A 326 -0.97 10.36 17.27
C HIS A 326 -1.49 9.09 17.94
N THR A 327 -2.14 8.20 17.18
CA THR A 327 -2.51 6.87 17.68
C THR A 327 -1.39 5.86 17.51
N GLY A 328 -1.30 4.94 18.47
CA GLY A 328 -0.31 3.88 18.52
C GLY A 328 -0.86 2.55 18.02
N TRP A 329 0.04 1.59 17.82
CA TRP A 329 -0.34 0.18 17.68
C TRP A 329 0.85 -0.71 18.06
N LEU A 330 0.77 -1.37 19.21
CA LEU A 330 1.90 -2.10 19.80
C LEU A 330 1.91 -3.59 19.50
N ARG A 331 0.87 -4.13 18.86
CA ARG A 331 0.80 -5.56 18.53
C ARG A 331 2.06 -6.09 17.83
N PRO A 332 2.68 -5.41 16.83
CA PRO A 332 3.91 -5.90 16.21
C PRO A 332 5.07 -6.10 17.19
N SER A 333 5.22 -5.24 18.20
CA SER A 333 6.25 -5.39 19.24
C SER A 333 5.88 -6.41 20.33
N GLN A 334 4.60 -6.74 20.48
CA GLN A 334 4.10 -7.67 21.50
C GLN A 334 3.90 -9.11 21.00
N GLN A 335 3.57 -9.29 19.73
CA GLN A 335 3.17 -10.57 19.14
C GLN A 335 3.74 -10.80 17.72
N GLY A 336 4.62 -9.92 17.25
CA GLY A 336 4.98 -9.85 15.84
C GLY A 336 3.80 -9.43 14.96
N HIS A 337 4.04 -9.40 13.66
CA HIS A 337 3.02 -9.10 12.65
C HIS A 337 3.27 -9.96 11.42
N VAL A 338 2.32 -10.83 11.10
CA VAL A 338 2.36 -11.71 9.92
C VAL A 338 1.00 -11.61 9.22
N PRO A 339 0.78 -10.58 8.39
CA PRO A 339 -0.46 -10.38 7.64
C PRO A 339 -0.64 -11.37 6.49
N HIS A 340 -1.92 -11.64 6.20
CA HIS A 340 -2.33 -12.43 5.03
C HIS A 340 -2.49 -11.53 3.80
N GLN A 341 -3.29 -10.48 3.93
CA GLN A 341 -3.47 -9.44 2.92
C GLN A 341 -4.06 -8.18 3.57
N ILE A 342 -3.83 -7.02 2.96
CA ILE A 342 -4.30 -5.68 3.39
C ILE A 342 -3.97 -5.31 4.84
N GLY A 343 -2.89 -5.87 5.40
CA GLY A 343 -2.45 -5.63 6.78
C GLY A 343 -3.24 -6.39 7.86
N LEU A 344 -4.12 -7.33 7.48
CA LEU A 344 -4.85 -8.18 8.41
C LEU A 344 -3.96 -9.33 8.89
N TYR A 345 -3.53 -9.27 10.15
CA TYR A 345 -2.61 -10.26 10.73
C TYR A 345 -3.26 -11.63 10.87
N MET A 346 -2.52 -12.69 10.53
CA MET A 346 -2.95 -14.05 10.80
C MET A 346 -2.85 -14.34 12.30
N THR A 347 -3.87 -15.00 12.84
CA THR A 347 -3.85 -15.62 14.17
C THR A 347 -3.45 -17.09 14.10
N GLU A 348 -3.78 -17.73 12.98
CA GLU A 348 -3.40 -19.11 12.64
C GLU A 348 -3.45 -19.25 11.11
N ALA A 349 -2.48 -19.97 10.53
CA ALA A 349 -2.49 -20.30 9.12
C ALA A 349 -1.56 -21.48 8.81
N TYR A 350 -1.97 -22.37 7.91
CA TYR A 350 -1.21 -23.55 7.51
C TYR A 350 -1.61 -24.07 6.13
N ARG A 351 -0.70 -24.85 5.53
CA ARG A 351 -0.94 -25.56 4.26
C ARG A 351 -1.77 -26.83 4.48
N LEU A 352 -2.77 -27.05 3.64
CA LEU A 352 -3.56 -28.28 3.60
C LEU A 352 -2.82 -29.41 2.87
N LYS A 353 -2.84 -30.62 3.44
CA LYS A 353 -2.24 -31.83 2.87
C LYS A 353 -3.17 -33.05 3.12
N PRO A 354 -3.90 -33.56 2.11
CA PRO A 354 -3.99 -33.05 0.73
C PRO A 354 -4.64 -31.65 0.67
N ALA A 355 -4.46 -30.96 -0.45
CA ALA A 355 -5.18 -29.71 -0.72
C ALA A 355 -6.69 -29.98 -0.83
N GLY A 356 -7.47 -28.96 -0.49
CA GLY A 356 -8.90 -28.86 -0.74
C GLY A 356 -9.77 -28.96 0.50
N THR A 357 -10.96 -28.38 0.39
CA THR A 357 -12.12 -28.69 1.21
C THR A 357 -13.22 -29.27 0.32
N ILE A 358 -14.32 -29.78 0.89
CA ILE A 358 -15.48 -30.22 0.10
C ILE A 358 -15.99 -29.09 -0.80
N ALA A 359 -15.98 -27.84 -0.30
CA ALA A 359 -16.46 -26.67 -1.03
C ALA A 359 -15.45 -26.11 -2.04
N LYS A 360 -14.14 -26.23 -1.77
CA LYS A 360 -13.08 -25.71 -2.63
C LYS A 360 -11.95 -26.74 -2.76
N PRO A 361 -12.05 -27.72 -3.68
CA PRO A 361 -11.08 -28.83 -3.80
C PRO A 361 -9.65 -28.38 -4.13
N GLY A 362 -9.46 -27.20 -4.73
CA GLY A 362 -8.15 -26.64 -5.05
C GLY A 362 -7.52 -25.80 -3.94
N LEU A 363 -8.22 -25.53 -2.84
CA LEU A 363 -7.73 -24.67 -1.75
C LEU A 363 -6.53 -25.33 -1.06
N ASP A 364 -5.37 -24.68 -1.07
CA ASP A 364 -4.14 -25.29 -0.53
C ASP A 364 -3.80 -24.86 0.89
N ASN A 365 -4.63 -24.01 1.53
CA ASN A 365 -4.36 -23.43 2.83
C ASN A 365 -5.62 -23.11 3.62
N GLN A 366 -5.46 -22.89 4.93
CA GLN A 366 -6.47 -22.26 5.77
C GLN A 366 -5.81 -21.14 6.57
N ALA A 367 -6.57 -20.08 6.84
CA ALA A 367 -6.12 -18.98 7.66
C ALA A 367 -7.28 -18.31 8.42
N TRP A 368 -6.92 -17.75 9.57
CA TRP A 368 -7.75 -16.89 10.40
C TRP A 368 -7.00 -15.61 10.70
N ILE A 369 -7.72 -14.49 10.77
CA ILE A 369 -7.11 -13.17 10.87
C ILE A 369 -7.65 -12.38 12.06
N GLY A 370 -6.94 -11.31 12.42
CA GLY A 370 -7.46 -10.20 13.21
C GLY A 370 -7.18 -8.86 12.53
N ARG A 371 -7.68 -7.78 13.15
CA ARG A 371 -7.60 -6.42 12.61
C ARG A 371 -6.61 -5.55 13.37
N GLN A 372 -5.94 -4.67 12.63
CA GLN A 372 -5.22 -3.54 13.23
C GLN A 372 -6.19 -2.65 14.03
N ALA A 373 -5.67 -1.95 15.04
CA ALA A 373 -6.44 -0.89 15.69
C ALA A 373 -6.67 0.28 14.72
N ALA A 374 -7.76 1.02 14.91
CA ALA A 374 -8.01 2.27 14.17
C ALA A 374 -8.18 3.47 15.11
N ALA A 375 -7.86 4.67 14.62
CA ALA A 375 -8.07 5.90 15.38
C ALA A 375 -9.55 6.17 15.65
N VAL A 376 -10.43 5.78 14.71
CA VAL A 376 -11.88 5.81 14.86
C VAL A 376 -12.47 4.46 14.45
N GLU A 377 -13.23 3.82 15.33
CA GLU A 377 -13.86 2.52 15.05
C GLU A 377 -15.38 2.58 15.22
N LEU A 378 -16.11 1.95 14.29
CA LEU A 378 -17.56 1.84 14.33
C LEU A 378 -18.01 0.38 14.30
N SER A 379 -18.88 0.01 15.24
CA SER A 379 -19.58 -1.29 15.26
C SER A 379 -21.05 -1.08 15.62
N TYR A 380 -21.95 -1.70 14.86
CA TYR A 380 -23.40 -1.53 15.00
C TYR A 380 -23.81 -0.06 15.05
N ALA A 381 -23.41 0.69 14.02
CA ALA A 381 -23.63 2.12 13.90
C ALA A 381 -24.48 2.42 12.66
N LEU A 382 -25.55 3.19 12.83
CA LEU A 382 -26.52 3.51 11.79
C LEU A 382 -26.60 5.01 11.57
N ARG A 383 -26.50 5.49 10.33
CA ARG A 383 -26.58 6.93 10.04
C ARG A 383 -25.49 7.74 10.74
N THR A 384 -24.27 7.21 10.79
CA THR A 384 -23.11 7.99 11.21
C THR A 384 -22.51 8.72 10.02
N ARG A 385 -22.10 9.96 10.23
CA ARG A 385 -21.44 10.82 9.23
C ARG A 385 -20.12 11.29 9.81
N VAL A 386 -19.01 10.94 9.17
CA VAL A 386 -17.68 11.46 9.49
C VAL A 386 -17.23 12.32 8.32
N LYS A 387 -17.23 13.63 8.52
CA LYS A 387 -17.03 14.60 7.43
C LYS A 387 -16.10 15.73 7.79
N ASP A 388 -15.37 16.23 6.79
CA ASP A 388 -14.51 17.41 6.94
C ASP A 388 -13.45 17.24 8.06
N CYS A 389 -13.11 15.99 8.40
CA CYS A 389 -12.12 15.62 9.42
C CYS A 389 -10.73 15.41 8.80
N SER A 390 -9.71 15.33 9.66
CA SER A 390 -8.38 14.89 9.26
C SER A 390 -7.87 13.75 10.13
N PHE A 391 -7.30 12.73 9.51
CA PHE A 391 -6.65 11.58 10.14
C PHE A 391 -5.16 11.69 9.84
N LYS A 392 -4.36 12.06 10.84
CA LYS A 392 -2.94 12.37 10.65
C LYS A 392 -2.05 11.70 11.70
N HIS A 393 -0.83 11.34 11.34
CA HIS A 393 0.17 10.88 12.32
C HIS A 393 -0.32 9.63 13.09
N LEU A 394 -0.72 8.60 12.35
CA LEU A 394 -1.33 7.40 12.92
C LEU A 394 -0.44 6.17 12.68
N ALA A 395 -0.30 5.31 13.69
CA ALA A 395 0.50 4.09 13.59
C ALA A 395 -0.13 3.00 12.71
N ALA A 396 -1.47 2.92 12.71
CA ALA A 396 -2.23 1.83 12.12
C ALA A 396 -3.39 2.35 11.25
N THR A 397 -4.63 1.93 11.48
CA THR A 397 -5.77 2.30 10.62
C THR A 397 -6.32 3.69 10.93
N GLY A 398 -6.76 4.43 9.92
CA GLY A 398 -7.43 5.72 10.10
C GLY A 398 -8.82 5.57 10.70
N ILE A 399 -9.76 5.04 9.92
CA ILE A 399 -11.12 4.71 10.34
C ILE A 399 -11.51 3.29 9.92
N ASP A 400 -12.16 2.54 10.82
CA ASP A 400 -12.65 1.16 10.56
C ASP A 400 -14.17 1.03 10.80
N LEU A 401 -14.91 0.68 9.75
CA LEU A 401 -16.35 0.40 9.75
C LEU A 401 -16.59 -1.13 9.84
N LYS A 402 -16.56 -1.67 11.05
CA LYS A 402 -16.32 -3.11 11.30
C LYS A 402 -17.49 -4.03 10.94
N LYS A 403 -18.55 -4.02 11.74
CA LYS A 403 -19.69 -4.94 11.62
C LYS A 403 -21.01 -4.25 11.93
N GLY A 404 -22.08 -4.66 11.23
CA GLY A 404 -23.42 -4.08 11.39
C GLY A 404 -23.48 -2.57 11.16
N VAL A 405 -22.58 -2.02 10.34
CA VAL A 405 -22.53 -0.60 10.02
C VAL A 405 -23.43 -0.34 8.82
N LYS A 406 -24.44 0.52 8.96
CA LYS A 406 -25.45 0.71 7.91
C LYS A 406 -25.80 2.17 7.64
N ASP A 407 -25.95 2.54 6.38
CA ASP A 407 -26.23 3.93 5.96
C ASP A 407 -25.20 4.86 6.59
N ASN A 408 -23.93 4.71 6.26
CA ASN A 408 -22.81 5.45 6.85
C ASN A 408 -22.05 6.24 5.78
N MET A 409 -21.45 7.36 6.17
CA MET A 409 -20.72 8.24 5.25
C MET A 409 -19.37 8.66 5.83
N THR A 410 -18.33 8.48 5.03
CA THR A 410 -16.99 9.03 5.24
C THR A 410 -16.69 9.97 4.08
N LYS A 411 -16.80 11.28 4.29
CA LYS A 411 -16.80 12.25 3.19
C LYS A 411 -15.93 13.48 3.44
N ARG A 412 -15.20 13.98 2.43
CA ARG A 412 -14.38 15.21 2.50
C ARG A 412 -13.28 15.20 3.56
N ASN A 413 -12.77 14.02 3.89
CA ASN A 413 -11.73 13.89 4.90
C ASN A 413 -10.33 13.87 4.27
N LEU A 414 -9.34 14.29 5.05
CA LEU A 414 -7.92 14.11 4.75
C LEU A 414 -7.36 12.92 5.52
N PHE A 415 -6.66 12.01 4.85
CA PHE A 415 -5.90 10.94 5.46
C PHE A 415 -4.43 11.09 5.07
N SER A 416 -3.55 11.31 6.04
CA SER A 416 -2.13 11.55 5.77
C SER A 416 -1.20 11.03 6.86
N ASP A 417 -0.04 10.48 6.49
CA ASP A 417 0.92 9.93 7.45
C ASP A 417 0.29 8.85 8.35
N ILE A 418 -0.10 7.75 7.71
CA ILE A 418 -0.78 6.62 8.33
C ILE A 418 0.05 5.35 8.08
N GLY A 419 0.36 4.61 9.13
CA GLY A 419 1.17 3.39 9.04
C GLY A 419 0.45 2.21 8.38
N GLY A 420 -0.86 2.10 8.58
CA GLY A 420 -1.72 1.06 7.99
C GLY A 420 -2.73 1.59 6.96
N THR A 421 -3.91 0.98 6.92
CA THR A 421 -4.99 1.31 5.96
C THR A 421 -5.67 2.63 6.32
N ALA A 422 -5.95 3.51 5.35
CA ALA A 422 -6.59 4.80 5.66
C ALA A 422 -8.08 4.62 6.03
N ILE A 423 -8.84 3.90 5.20
CA ILE A 423 -10.26 3.59 5.43
C ILE A 423 -10.47 2.08 5.27
N LEU A 424 -10.91 1.42 6.34
CA LEU A 424 -11.28 0.00 6.34
C LEU A 424 -12.79 -0.16 6.58
N ALA A 425 -13.44 -1.10 5.90
CA ALA A 425 -14.87 -1.34 6.05
C ALA A 425 -15.28 -2.79 5.77
N GLY A 426 -16.38 -3.22 6.38
CA GLY A 426 -16.95 -4.55 6.14
C GLY A 426 -16.31 -5.64 6.98
N ASN A 427 -16.84 -6.86 6.85
CA ASN A 427 -16.36 -8.03 7.57
C ASN A 427 -15.21 -8.73 6.81
N TYR A 428 -14.24 -9.28 7.53
CA TYR A 428 -13.09 -10.01 6.96
C TYR A 428 -12.91 -11.42 7.54
N GLY A 429 -13.83 -11.86 8.40
CA GLY A 429 -13.69 -13.11 9.17
C GLY A 429 -12.97 -12.96 10.50
N ASP A 430 -12.69 -11.73 10.94
CA ASP A 430 -12.02 -11.41 12.20
C ASP A 430 -12.79 -11.84 13.47
N GLU A 431 -14.04 -12.28 13.32
CA GLU A 431 -14.80 -12.96 14.37
C GLU A 431 -14.39 -14.43 14.60
N GLY A 432 -13.38 -14.94 13.87
CA GLY A 432 -12.91 -16.32 13.95
C GLY A 432 -13.41 -17.23 12.82
N ARG A 433 -13.91 -16.66 11.72
CA ARG A 433 -14.25 -17.42 10.52
C ARG A 433 -13.00 -17.64 9.67
N GLU A 434 -12.86 -18.85 9.12
CA GLU A 434 -11.83 -19.15 8.13
C GLU A 434 -12.01 -18.24 6.91
N ILE A 435 -10.94 -17.58 6.47
CA ILE A 435 -11.05 -16.41 5.60
C ILE A 435 -11.48 -16.72 4.16
N HIS A 436 -11.37 -17.97 3.70
CA HIS A 436 -11.78 -18.38 2.35
C HIS A 436 -13.23 -18.84 2.28
N LEU A 437 -13.94 -18.88 3.42
CA LEU A 437 -15.37 -19.19 3.44
C LEU A 437 -16.21 -17.96 3.06
N PRO A 438 -17.27 -18.14 2.24
CA PRO A 438 -18.18 -17.04 1.92
C PRO A 438 -18.89 -16.55 3.18
N PHE A 439 -19.15 -15.24 3.24
CA PHE A 439 -19.96 -14.67 4.32
C PHE A 439 -21.40 -14.48 3.88
N ASN A 440 -22.32 -15.15 4.58
CA ASN A 440 -23.76 -14.98 4.47
C ASN A 440 -24.35 -14.97 5.88
N PRO A 441 -24.35 -13.82 6.58
CA PRO A 441 -24.88 -13.78 7.93
C PRO A 441 -26.36 -14.13 7.92
N LYS A 442 -26.79 -14.97 8.88
CA LYS A 442 -28.21 -15.33 9.04
C LYS A 442 -29.04 -14.12 9.47
N ASP A 443 -28.44 -13.24 10.25
CA ASP A 443 -29.04 -11.97 10.65
C ASP A 443 -28.53 -10.85 9.73
N GLU A 444 -29.42 -10.32 8.91
CA GLU A 444 -29.13 -9.23 7.98
C GLU A 444 -28.57 -7.97 8.67
N ARG A 445 -28.78 -7.81 9.99
CA ARG A 445 -28.26 -6.69 10.77
C ARG A 445 -26.75 -6.77 11.01
N GLU A 446 -26.12 -7.92 10.79
CA GLU A 446 -24.65 -8.05 10.85
C GLU A 446 -23.96 -7.44 9.62
N LYS A 447 -24.69 -7.27 8.52
CA LYS A 447 -24.13 -6.78 7.25
C LYS A 447 -23.65 -5.34 7.39
N CYS A 448 -22.50 -5.06 6.80
CA CYS A 448 -22.10 -3.70 6.46
C CYS A 448 -22.73 -3.31 5.12
N ASP A 449 -23.58 -2.29 5.13
CA ASP A 449 -24.56 -2.06 4.07
C ASP A 449 -24.83 -0.57 3.85
N VAL A 450 -24.87 -0.11 2.59
CA VAL A 450 -25.07 1.31 2.25
C VAL A 450 -23.98 2.18 2.90
N ILE A 451 -22.74 1.97 2.49
CA ILE A 451 -21.58 2.77 2.92
C ILE A 451 -21.20 3.72 1.77
N LEU A 452 -21.04 5.02 2.07
CA LEU A 452 -20.58 6.03 1.13
C LEU A 452 -19.19 6.54 1.55
N ILE A 453 -18.19 6.33 0.68
CA ILE A 453 -16.83 6.85 0.84
C ILE A 453 -16.59 7.83 -0.32
N GLU A 454 -16.63 9.13 -0.03
CA GLU A 454 -16.72 10.15 -1.07
C GLU A 454 -15.83 11.37 -0.84
N ASN A 455 -15.16 11.85 -1.90
CA ASN A 455 -14.37 13.09 -1.85
C ASN A 455 -13.30 13.12 -0.75
N ASN A 456 -12.74 11.97 -0.38
CA ASN A 456 -11.62 11.92 0.56
C ASN A 456 -10.30 12.03 -0.20
N PHE A 457 -9.32 12.70 0.42
CA PHE A 457 -7.95 12.74 -0.08
C PHE A 457 -7.07 11.87 0.81
N ILE A 458 -6.43 10.86 0.21
CA ILE A 458 -5.56 9.91 0.90
C ILE A 458 -4.14 10.07 0.33
N THR A 459 -3.17 10.36 1.19
CA THR A 459 -1.77 10.55 0.79
C THR A 459 -0.81 10.03 1.86
N ASN A 460 0.32 9.41 1.52
CA ASN A 460 1.28 8.89 2.52
C ASN A 460 0.64 7.98 3.60
N ALA A 461 -0.35 7.19 3.20
CA ALA A 461 -0.86 6.07 4.01
C ALA A 461 -0.01 4.82 3.76
N THR A 462 -0.24 3.73 4.50
CA THR A 462 0.48 2.45 4.35
C THR A 462 2.00 2.59 4.51
N ASN A 463 2.44 3.55 5.33
CA ASN A 463 3.85 3.98 5.39
C ASN A 463 4.72 3.15 6.34
N GLU A 464 4.14 2.18 7.05
CA GLU A 464 4.85 1.18 7.86
C GLU A 464 4.46 -0.25 7.48
N ASP A 465 3.17 -0.55 7.43
CA ASP A 465 2.65 -1.80 6.89
C ASP A 465 2.42 -1.64 5.39
N TRP A 466 3.36 -2.14 4.59
CA TRP A 466 3.35 -1.91 3.16
C TRP A 466 2.32 -2.75 2.40
N GLY A 467 1.71 -3.77 3.01
CA GLY A 467 0.62 -4.54 2.40
C GLY A 467 -0.76 -3.93 2.62
N ALA A 468 -0.88 -2.94 3.51
CA ALA A 468 -2.11 -2.16 3.71
C ALA A 468 -2.52 -1.38 2.44
N VAL A 469 -3.73 -0.82 2.42
CA VAL A 469 -4.31 -0.13 1.24
C VAL A 469 -4.82 1.27 1.55
N GLY A 470 -5.11 2.07 0.53
CA GLY A 470 -5.82 3.34 0.71
C GLY A 470 -7.22 3.11 1.27
N ILE A 471 -8.06 2.38 0.51
CA ILE A 471 -9.42 2.01 0.91
C ILE A 471 -9.58 0.50 0.81
N GLY A 472 -9.89 -0.16 1.92
CA GLY A 472 -10.21 -1.58 1.98
C GLY A 472 -11.67 -1.80 2.37
N CYS A 473 -12.42 -2.55 1.55
CA CYS A 473 -13.77 -2.99 1.86
C CYS A 473 -13.87 -4.51 1.72
N GLY A 474 -14.13 -5.24 2.81
CA GLY A 474 -14.25 -6.69 2.80
C GLY A 474 -15.61 -7.13 2.30
N PHE A 475 -16.31 -7.96 3.06
CA PHE A 475 -17.72 -8.26 2.79
C PHE A 475 -18.60 -7.03 3.08
N VAL A 476 -18.92 -6.28 2.03
CA VAL A 476 -19.83 -5.12 2.05
C VAL A 476 -20.92 -5.23 0.98
N ASN A 477 -22.04 -4.54 1.20
CA ASN A 477 -23.18 -4.52 0.29
C ASN A 477 -23.62 -3.08 -0.01
N ARG A 478 -23.98 -2.78 -1.27
CA ARG A 478 -24.42 -1.44 -1.71
C ARG A 478 -23.46 -0.31 -1.31
N THR A 479 -22.17 -0.61 -1.31
CA THR A 479 -21.13 0.36 -0.98
C THR A 479 -20.76 1.19 -2.20
N ILE A 480 -20.64 2.50 -2.03
CA ILE A 480 -20.25 3.46 -3.07
C ILE A 480 -18.94 4.13 -2.65
N ILE A 481 -17.90 3.90 -3.44
CA ILE A 481 -16.58 4.55 -3.32
C ILE A 481 -16.44 5.46 -4.53
N ARG A 482 -16.56 6.79 -4.34
CA ARG A 482 -16.52 7.72 -5.47
C ARG A 482 -15.80 9.04 -5.22
N HIS A 483 -15.24 9.61 -6.29
CA HIS A 483 -14.58 10.92 -6.23
C HIS A 483 -13.47 11.05 -5.17
N ASN A 484 -12.84 9.93 -4.77
CA ASN A 484 -11.68 9.99 -3.89
C ASN A 484 -10.39 10.16 -4.71
N GLU A 485 -9.41 10.88 -4.18
CA GLU A 485 -8.04 10.92 -4.74
C GLU A 485 -7.08 10.20 -3.78
N ILE A 486 -6.37 9.20 -4.28
CA ILE A 486 -5.45 8.34 -3.52
C ILE A 486 -4.06 8.41 -4.15
N GLU A 487 -3.06 8.76 -3.35
CA GLU A 487 -1.68 8.80 -3.77
C GLU A 487 -0.66 8.37 -2.72
N ASN A 488 0.57 8.06 -3.18
CA ASN A 488 1.72 7.71 -2.35
C ASN A 488 1.39 6.60 -1.34
N VAL A 489 0.84 5.49 -1.84
CA VAL A 489 0.55 4.26 -1.08
C VAL A 489 1.44 3.10 -1.53
N SER A 490 1.71 2.18 -0.61
CA SER A 490 2.73 1.14 -0.74
C SER A 490 2.31 -0.05 -1.58
N TYR A 491 1.00 -0.31 -1.66
CA TYR A 491 0.41 -1.44 -2.36
C TYR A 491 -0.74 -0.97 -3.26
N SER A 492 -1.96 -1.50 -3.08
CA SER A 492 -3.12 -1.15 -3.91
C SER A 492 -3.84 0.09 -3.41
N GLY A 493 -4.49 0.82 -4.33
CA GLY A 493 -5.27 2.01 -3.99
C GLY A 493 -6.58 1.65 -3.28
N ILE A 494 -7.44 0.89 -3.97
CA ILE A 494 -8.75 0.43 -3.50
C ILE A 494 -8.81 -1.09 -3.62
N SER A 495 -9.20 -1.77 -2.54
CA SER A 495 -9.47 -3.23 -2.50
C SER A 495 -10.92 -3.46 -2.07
N VAL A 496 -11.71 -4.18 -2.88
CA VAL A 496 -13.12 -4.49 -2.58
C VAL A 496 -13.44 -5.98 -2.73
N GLY A 497 -13.94 -6.58 -1.65
CA GLY A 497 -14.31 -7.98 -1.55
C GLY A 497 -13.33 -8.78 -0.71
N TRP A 498 -13.75 -9.99 -0.34
CA TRP A 498 -12.96 -10.94 0.44
C TRP A 498 -13.44 -12.37 0.21
N GLY A 499 -12.61 -13.37 0.53
CA GLY A 499 -13.02 -14.78 0.53
C GLY A 499 -12.50 -15.64 -0.61
N TRP A 500 -11.87 -15.07 -1.64
CA TRP A 500 -11.32 -15.81 -2.79
C TRP A 500 -12.28 -16.86 -3.36
N THR A 501 -13.55 -16.50 -3.56
CA THR A 501 -14.59 -17.48 -3.90
C THR A 501 -15.62 -16.95 -4.91
N PRO A 502 -15.92 -17.71 -5.98
CA PRO A 502 -17.01 -17.36 -6.90
C PRO A 502 -18.39 -17.72 -6.33
N GLU A 503 -18.44 -18.36 -5.15
CA GLU A 503 -19.69 -18.77 -4.52
C GLU A 503 -20.57 -17.56 -4.13
N PRO A 504 -21.90 -17.69 -4.25
CA PRO A 504 -22.83 -16.67 -3.78
C PRO A 504 -22.59 -16.29 -2.32
N ASN A 505 -22.49 -14.99 -2.07
CA ASN A 505 -22.27 -14.42 -0.75
C ASN A 505 -23.10 -13.12 -0.58
N MET A 506 -22.96 -12.45 0.56
CA MET A 506 -23.77 -11.26 0.86
C MET A 506 -23.46 -10.01 0.02
N MET A 507 -22.31 -9.96 -0.67
CA MET A 507 -21.88 -8.79 -1.43
C MET A 507 -22.67 -8.64 -2.72
N LYS A 508 -23.13 -7.43 -3.02
CA LYS A 508 -23.77 -7.06 -4.29
C LYS A 508 -23.90 -5.55 -4.39
N ASP A 509 -24.20 -5.08 -5.60
CA ASP A 509 -24.53 -3.68 -5.89
C ASP A 509 -23.44 -2.68 -5.46
N ASN A 510 -22.17 -3.10 -5.41
CA ASN A 510 -21.05 -2.26 -5.03
C ASN A 510 -20.60 -1.39 -6.22
N ARG A 511 -20.09 -0.18 -5.94
CA ARG A 511 -19.77 0.85 -6.95
C ARG A 511 -18.41 1.46 -6.63
N ILE A 512 -17.46 1.35 -7.56
CA ILE A 512 -16.16 2.04 -7.50
C ILE A 512 -16.10 2.99 -8.69
N VAL A 513 -16.43 4.27 -8.46
CA VAL A 513 -16.76 5.21 -9.55
C VAL A 513 -15.97 6.51 -9.46
N ALA A 514 -15.38 6.97 -10.55
CA ALA A 514 -14.76 8.29 -10.64
C ALA A 514 -13.69 8.58 -9.56
N ASN A 515 -12.95 7.56 -9.11
CA ASN A 515 -11.81 7.76 -8.22
C ASN A 515 -10.54 8.03 -9.04
N LYS A 516 -9.61 8.80 -8.45
CA LYS A 516 -8.30 9.10 -9.02
C LYS A 516 -7.22 8.44 -8.18
N ILE A 517 -6.51 7.49 -8.76
CA ILE A 517 -5.49 6.70 -8.06
C ILE A 517 -4.18 6.83 -8.82
N HIS A 518 -3.14 7.32 -8.15
CA HIS A 518 -1.83 7.41 -8.76
C HIS A 518 -0.71 7.30 -7.74
N HIS A 519 0.53 7.01 -8.16
CA HIS A 519 1.63 6.85 -7.22
C HIS A 519 1.29 5.77 -6.17
N TYR A 520 0.83 4.61 -6.64
CA TYR A 520 0.56 3.42 -5.84
C TYR A 520 1.63 2.36 -6.12
N GLY A 521 1.61 1.23 -5.39
CA GLY A 521 2.58 0.14 -5.56
C GLY A 521 4.01 0.56 -5.21
N LYS A 522 4.19 1.48 -4.25
CA LYS A 522 5.52 2.02 -3.88
C LYS A 522 6.53 0.95 -3.53
N TRP A 523 6.08 -0.10 -2.85
CA TRP A 523 6.96 -1.18 -2.37
C TRP A 523 6.45 -2.55 -2.81
N ASN A 524 5.16 -2.84 -2.63
CA ASN A 524 4.58 -4.16 -2.82
C ASN A 524 3.90 -4.28 -4.20
N TYR A 525 4.21 -5.37 -4.90
CA TYR A 525 3.60 -5.77 -6.16
C TYR A 525 2.64 -6.95 -5.93
N ASP A 526 2.10 -7.55 -7.00
CA ASP A 526 0.81 -8.23 -6.97
C ASP A 526 -0.31 -7.23 -6.62
N CYS A 527 -0.22 -6.05 -7.22
CA CYS A 527 -0.96 -4.87 -6.81
C CYS A 527 -1.66 -4.18 -7.99
N SER A 528 -2.65 -3.36 -7.66
CA SER A 528 -3.32 -2.53 -8.66
C SER A 528 -3.90 -1.23 -8.09
N GLY A 529 -4.32 -0.32 -8.97
CA GLY A 529 -5.09 0.83 -8.52
C GLY A 529 -6.41 0.38 -7.89
N ILE A 530 -7.15 -0.48 -8.60
CA ILE A 530 -8.40 -1.08 -8.14
C ILE A 530 -8.31 -2.60 -8.20
N TYR A 531 -8.45 -3.23 -7.04
CA TYR A 531 -8.40 -4.67 -6.82
C TYR A 531 -9.74 -5.20 -6.32
N THR A 532 -10.16 -6.39 -6.77
CA THR A 532 -11.39 -7.05 -6.26
C THR A 532 -11.23 -8.53 -5.96
N LEU A 533 -12.06 -9.03 -5.04
CA LEU A 533 -12.20 -10.47 -4.72
C LEU A 533 -13.66 -10.91 -4.72
N SER A 534 -13.86 -12.19 -5.03
CA SER A 534 -15.10 -12.95 -4.87
C SER A 534 -16.33 -12.43 -5.65
N ALA A 535 -17.40 -13.22 -5.66
CA ALA A 535 -18.62 -12.86 -6.39
C ALA A 535 -19.31 -11.64 -5.79
N GLN A 536 -19.62 -10.64 -6.63
CA GLN A 536 -20.33 -9.41 -6.23
C GLN A 536 -21.37 -9.02 -7.29
N PRO A 537 -22.53 -9.70 -7.34
CA PRO A 537 -23.62 -9.42 -8.28
C PRO A 537 -23.92 -7.94 -8.49
N ASN A 538 -24.12 -7.57 -9.76
CA ASN A 538 -24.46 -6.22 -10.21
C ASN A 538 -23.45 -5.14 -9.81
N SER A 539 -22.18 -5.46 -9.52
CA SER A 539 -21.19 -4.46 -9.10
C SER A 539 -20.50 -3.77 -10.28
N ILE A 540 -20.00 -2.55 -10.11
CA ILE A 540 -19.46 -1.71 -11.20
C ILE A 540 -18.13 -1.07 -10.78
N ILE A 541 -17.18 -1.07 -11.72
CA ILE A 541 -15.95 -0.27 -11.70
C ILE A 541 -15.98 0.65 -12.91
N GLU A 542 -16.19 1.94 -12.70
CA GLU A 542 -16.44 2.87 -13.81
C GLU A 542 -15.84 4.27 -13.66
N ASP A 543 -15.43 4.87 -14.79
CA ASP A 543 -14.98 6.26 -14.88
C ASP A 543 -13.78 6.60 -13.97
N ASN A 544 -13.02 5.61 -13.52
CA ASN A 544 -11.84 5.86 -12.69
C ASN A 544 -10.64 6.31 -13.53
N TYR A 545 -9.74 7.08 -12.91
CA TYR A 545 -8.42 7.41 -13.43
C TYR A 545 -7.36 6.65 -12.63
N ILE A 546 -6.52 5.86 -13.30
CA ILE A 546 -5.46 5.09 -12.65
C ILE A 546 -4.15 5.23 -13.42
N ASP A 547 -3.09 5.68 -12.75
CA ASP A 547 -1.81 6.02 -13.40
C ASP A 547 -0.60 5.92 -12.45
N SER A 548 0.61 6.11 -12.99
CA SER A 548 1.82 6.45 -12.23
C SER A 548 2.15 5.48 -11.09
N ILE A 549 1.98 4.18 -11.32
CA ILE A 549 2.46 3.15 -10.39
C ILE A 549 3.98 3.27 -10.21
N TYR A 550 4.46 3.23 -8.98
CA TYR A 550 5.89 3.24 -8.68
C TYR A 550 6.63 2.04 -9.26
N LYS A 551 7.88 2.25 -9.69
CA LYS A 551 8.81 1.15 -9.98
C LYS A 551 9.51 0.70 -8.71
N SER A 552 9.03 -0.38 -8.09
CA SER A 552 9.63 -0.92 -6.86
C SER A 552 10.92 -1.71 -7.15
N PRO A 553 12.06 -1.39 -6.49
CA PRO A 553 13.32 -2.12 -6.67
C PRO A 553 13.37 -3.47 -5.94
N ILE A 554 12.36 -3.76 -5.12
CA ILE A 554 12.32 -4.91 -4.21
C ILE A 554 11.12 -5.84 -4.44
N ALA A 555 10.28 -5.51 -5.44
CA ALA A 555 9.17 -6.36 -5.85
C ALA A 555 9.66 -7.77 -6.18
N HIS A 556 8.91 -8.79 -5.72
CA HIS A 556 9.23 -10.19 -5.93
C HIS A 556 9.14 -10.58 -7.43
N LEU A 557 8.17 -10.00 -8.15
CA LEU A 557 8.00 -10.11 -9.59
C LEU A 557 7.81 -8.70 -10.20
N PRO A 558 8.85 -8.10 -10.81
CA PRO A 558 8.82 -6.72 -11.30
C PRO A 558 7.79 -6.40 -12.41
N SER A 559 7.17 -7.39 -13.04
CA SER A 559 6.12 -7.19 -14.04
C SER A 559 4.70 -7.45 -13.53
N HIS A 560 4.57 -7.94 -12.30
CA HIS A 560 3.31 -8.36 -11.68
C HIS A 560 2.58 -7.18 -11.00
N TRP A 561 2.17 -6.23 -11.82
CA TRP A 561 1.46 -5.03 -11.38
C TRP A 561 0.41 -4.62 -12.41
N PHE A 562 -0.68 -3.99 -11.99
CA PHE A 562 -1.82 -3.74 -12.88
C PHE A 562 -2.47 -2.39 -12.59
N TYR A 563 -3.29 -1.89 -13.51
CA TYR A 563 -4.17 -0.75 -13.21
C TYR A 563 -5.47 -1.22 -12.54
N ILE A 564 -6.07 -2.28 -13.08
CA ILE A 564 -7.27 -2.93 -12.55
C ILE A 564 -7.01 -4.43 -12.49
N TYR A 565 -7.34 -5.03 -11.36
CA TYR A 565 -7.12 -6.44 -11.09
C TYR A 565 -8.37 -7.06 -10.45
N THR A 566 -9.07 -7.92 -11.20
CA THR A 566 -10.09 -8.81 -10.63
C THR A 566 -9.44 -10.13 -10.26
N ASP A 567 -9.32 -10.42 -8.97
CA ASP A 567 -8.65 -11.63 -8.45
C ASP A 567 -9.66 -12.74 -8.12
N GLU A 568 -9.21 -13.82 -7.47
CA GLU A 568 -9.92 -15.08 -7.34
C GLU A 568 -11.39 -14.91 -6.92
N GLY A 569 -12.27 -15.57 -7.67
CA GLY A 569 -13.70 -15.56 -7.44
C GLY A 569 -14.41 -14.29 -7.89
N SER A 570 -13.71 -13.21 -8.28
CA SER A 570 -14.34 -11.99 -8.78
C SER A 570 -15.36 -12.33 -9.86
N SER A 571 -16.62 -11.97 -9.65
CA SER A 571 -17.74 -12.33 -10.53
C SER A 571 -18.77 -11.22 -10.60
N HIS A 572 -19.46 -11.13 -11.74
CA HIS A 572 -20.58 -10.20 -11.98
C HIS A 572 -20.25 -8.70 -11.89
N PHE A 573 -18.99 -8.33 -12.15
CA PHE A 573 -18.58 -6.94 -12.28
C PHE A 573 -18.79 -6.42 -13.70
N THR A 574 -19.29 -5.18 -13.84
CA THR A 574 -19.11 -4.40 -15.06
C THR A 574 -17.93 -3.45 -14.89
N VAL A 575 -16.86 -3.66 -15.65
CA VAL A 575 -15.64 -2.85 -15.63
C VAL A 575 -15.57 -2.03 -16.91
N ARG A 576 -15.87 -0.74 -16.83
CA ARG A 576 -16.00 0.09 -18.04
C ARG A 576 -15.55 1.54 -17.89
N ASN A 577 -15.16 2.16 -19.00
CA ASN A 577 -14.84 3.58 -19.08
C ASN A 577 -13.74 4.04 -18.11
N ASN A 578 -12.83 3.16 -17.69
CA ASN A 578 -11.73 3.54 -16.80
C ASN A 578 -10.52 4.00 -17.63
N TRP A 579 -10.05 5.23 -17.39
CA TRP A 579 -8.85 5.75 -18.03
C TRP A 579 -7.61 5.21 -17.33
N THR A 580 -6.74 4.60 -18.12
CA THR A 580 -5.41 4.12 -17.71
C THR A 580 -4.43 4.39 -18.85
N PRO A 581 -3.14 4.57 -18.60
CA PRO A 581 -2.18 4.88 -19.67
C PRO A 581 -1.96 3.70 -20.64
N SER A 582 -2.27 2.47 -20.22
CA SER A 582 -2.25 1.28 -21.08
C SER A 582 -3.21 0.19 -20.56
N THR A 583 -3.37 -0.90 -21.31
CA THR A 583 -4.32 -1.98 -21.00
C THR A 583 -3.71 -3.11 -20.15
N LYS A 584 -2.88 -2.76 -19.15
CA LYS A 584 -2.27 -3.73 -18.23
C LYS A 584 -3.23 -4.06 -17.09
N TYR A 585 -4.01 -5.12 -17.30
CA TYR A 585 -5.02 -5.63 -16.36
C TYR A 585 -4.80 -7.12 -16.11
N LEU A 586 -5.37 -7.63 -15.01
CA LEU A 586 -5.39 -9.06 -14.70
C LEU A 586 -6.80 -9.52 -14.32
N GLN A 587 -7.16 -10.72 -14.80
CA GLN A 587 -8.35 -11.47 -14.40
C GLN A 587 -7.89 -12.84 -13.89
N ASN A 588 -7.55 -12.94 -12.61
CA ASN A 588 -7.02 -14.16 -12.02
C ASN A 588 -8.13 -15.00 -11.40
N ALA A 589 -8.23 -16.28 -11.80
CA ALA A 589 -9.17 -17.25 -11.23
C ALA A 589 -10.60 -16.70 -10.98
N ASN A 590 -11.10 -15.86 -11.90
CA ASN A 590 -12.40 -15.22 -11.77
C ASN A 590 -13.53 -16.25 -11.84
N GLY A 591 -14.69 -15.90 -11.25
CA GLY A 591 -15.93 -16.57 -11.58
C GLY A 591 -16.61 -15.90 -12.79
N PRO A 592 -17.89 -16.24 -13.05
CA PRO A 592 -18.57 -15.85 -14.28
C PRO A 592 -19.05 -14.38 -14.27
N GLY A 593 -19.45 -13.91 -15.45
CA GLY A 593 -20.28 -12.70 -15.59
C GLY A 593 -19.56 -11.36 -15.43
N ASN A 594 -18.23 -11.34 -15.34
CA ASN A 594 -17.50 -10.09 -15.48
C ASN A 594 -17.57 -9.59 -16.94
N VAL A 595 -17.86 -8.31 -17.13
CA VAL A 595 -17.94 -7.67 -18.45
C VAL A 595 -16.96 -6.50 -18.48
N TRP A 596 -16.06 -6.51 -19.46
CA TRP A 596 -15.04 -5.47 -19.63
C TRP A 596 -15.28 -4.73 -20.95
N SER A 597 -15.35 -3.40 -20.90
CA SER A 597 -15.57 -2.59 -22.10
C SER A 597 -14.97 -1.19 -21.96
N ASN A 598 -14.30 -0.69 -23.00
CA ASN A 598 -13.79 0.69 -23.04
C ASN A 598 -12.92 1.08 -21.82
N ASN A 599 -11.87 0.31 -21.52
CA ASN A 599 -10.87 0.67 -20.50
C ASN A 599 -9.52 0.87 -21.17
N GLY A 600 -8.76 1.91 -20.82
CA GLY A 600 -7.45 2.19 -21.41
C GLY A 600 -7.28 3.64 -21.87
N PRO A 601 -6.19 3.94 -22.60
CA PRO A 601 -5.85 5.31 -22.99
C PRO A 601 -6.81 5.90 -24.03
N GLN A 602 -7.65 5.08 -24.67
CA GLN A 602 -8.68 5.49 -25.61
C GLN A 602 -9.93 6.08 -24.93
N VAL A 603 -10.07 5.92 -23.61
CA VAL A 603 -11.19 6.49 -22.86
C VAL A 603 -11.16 8.00 -22.99
N HIS A 604 -12.33 8.61 -23.13
CA HIS A 604 -12.47 10.05 -23.36
C HIS A 604 -11.85 10.87 -22.21
N ASP A 605 -11.15 11.96 -22.56
CA ASP A 605 -10.41 12.81 -21.61
C ASP A 605 -11.29 13.40 -20.48
N SER A 606 -12.61 13.51 -20.68
CA SER A 606 -13.53 13.94 -19.63
C SER A 606 -13.50 13.03 -18.41
N VAL A 607 -13.25 11.73 -18.57
CA VAL A 607 -13.09 10.79 -17.46
C VAL A 607 -11.88 11.20 -16.62
N LYS A 608 -10.74 11.46 -17.27
CA LYS A 608 -9.52 11.93 -16.62
C LYS A 608 -9.70 13.26 -15.88
N GLN A 609 -10.51 14.17 -16.44
CA GLN A 609 -10.76 15.49 -15.85
C GLN A 609 -11.73 15.43 -14.66
N ASN A 610 -12.69 14.51 -14.68
CA ASN A 610 -13.75 14.42 -13.68
C ASN A 610 -13.45 13.43 -12.53
N ALA A 611 -12.49 12.52 -12.72
CA ALA A 611 -12.09 11.57 -11.70
C ALA A 611 -11.32 12.23 -10.54
N GLY A 612 -11.52 11.72 -9.33
CA GLY A 612 -10.93 12.24 -8.11
C GLY A 612 -11.82 13.29 -7.44
N LEU A 613 -11.19 14.13 -6.62
CA LEU A 613 -11.89 15.16 -5.85
C LEU A 613 -12.65 16.11 -6.77
N GLU A 614 -13.94 16.29 -6.48
CA GLU A 614 -14.74 17.34 -7.10
C GLU A 614 -14.15 18.72 -6.80
N LYS A 615 -14.40 19.68 -7.70
CA LYS A 615 -13.74 21.00 -7.71
C LYS A 615 -13.77 21.71 -6.35
N GLU A 616 -14.88 21.63 -5.62
CA GLU A 616 -15.06 22.26 -4.31
C GLU A 616 -14.17 21.64 -3.20
N PHE A 617 -13.65 20.42 -3.38
CA PHE A 617 -12.83 19.71 -2.39
C PHE A 617 -11.35 19.59 -2.76
N GLN A 618 -10.94 20.16 -3.91
CA GLN A 618 -9.55 20.12 -4.36
C GLN A 618 -8.58 20.87 -3.42
N TYR A 619 -9.07 21.71 -2.50
CA TYR A 619 -8.23 22.34 -1.47
C TYR A 619 -7.49 21.30 -0.60
N LEU A 620 -8.04 20.08 -0.45
CA LEU A 620 -7.39 18.99 0.27
C LEU A 620 -6.04 18.62 -0.35
N THR A 621 -5.87 18.80 -1.67
CA THR A 621 -4.63 18.48 -2.40
C THR A 621 -3.44 19.37 -2.03
N ALA A 622 -3.64 20.44 -1.26
CA ALA A 622 -2.55 21.18 -0.62
C ALA A 622 -1.67 20.30 0.29
N ASN A 623 -2.18 19.13 0.71
CA ASN A 623 -1.46 18.15 1.53
C ASN A 623 -0.75 17.05 0.70
N LYS A 624 -0.69 17.16 -0.64
CA LYS A 624 -0.04 16.17 -1.50
C LYS A 624 1.39 15.86 -1.06
N THR A 625 1.75 14.58 -1.10
CA THR A 625 3.07 14.08 -0.70
C THR A 625 3.78 13.30 -1.79
N ALA A 626 3.08 12.91 -2.86
CA ALA A 626 3.72 12.29 -4.01
C ALA A 626 4.77 13.24 -4.62
N LYS A 627 5.97 12.71 -4.84
CA LYS A 627 7.03 13.38 -5.63
C LYS A 627 6.91 12.95 -7.10
N THR A 628 7.86 13.34 -7.95
CA THR A 628 7.98 12.82 -9.33
C THR A 628 9.00 11.67 -9.37
N PRO A 629 8.62 10.42 -9.00
CA PRO A 629 9.50 9.27 -8.99
C PRO A 629 9.64 8.61 -10.37
N THR A 630 10.51 7.61 -10.44
CA THR A 630 10.46 6.60 -11.49
C THR A 630 9.18 5.75 -11.34
N ILE A 631 8.37 5.70 -12.38
CA ILE A 631 7.15 4.89 -12.47
C ILE A 631 7.37 3.71 -13.41
N ASN A 632 6.54 2.68 -13.34
CA ASN A 632 6.53 1.66 -14.40
C ASN A 632 5.84 2.21 -15.65
N GLU A 633 6.31 1.73 -16.80
CA GLU A 633 5.67 1.85 -18.09
C GLU A 633 5.49 0.43 -18.64
N GLU A 634 4.33 0.12 -19.20
CA GLU A 634 4.14 -1.18 -19.86
C GLU A 634 5.02 -1.23 -21.12
N HIS A 635 5.79 -2.31 -21.25
CA HIS A 635 6.61 -2.61 -22.42
C HIS A 635 6.33 -4.04 -22.90
N ASN A 636 6.82 -4.37 -24.09
CA ASN A 636 6.87 -5.75 -24.54
C ASN A 636 7.90 -6.52 -23.68
N GLU A 637 7.61 -7.78 -23.41
CA GLU A 637 8.45 -8.69 -22.62
C GLU A 637 9.07 -9.77 -23.51
N VAL A 638 10.14 -10.40 -23.02
CA VAL A 638 10.83 -11.48 -23.73
C VAL A 638 10.61 -12.82 -23.01
N ILE A 639 10.10 -13.81 -23.75
CA ILE A 639 10.05 -15.21 -23.33
C ILE A 639 10.71 -16.07 -24.41
N GLU A 640 11.59 -16.97 -24.02
CA GLU A 640 12.27 -17.88 -24.93
C GLU A 640 11.90 -19.34 -24.62
N LEU A 641 11.60 -20.12 -25.65
CA LEU A 641 11.44 -21.56 -25.61
C LEU A 641 12.60 -22.21 -26.36
N VAL A 642 13.39 -23.01 -25.66
CA VAL A 642 14.52 -23.75 -26.25
C VAL A 642 14.18 -25.23 -26.28
N VAL A 643 14.10 -25.81 -27.47
CA VAL A 643 13.89 -27.26 -27.66
C VAL A 643 15.22 -27.98 -27.85
N LYS A 644 15.23 -29.31 -27.76
CA LYS A 644 16.44 -30.10 -28.07
C LYS A 644 16.82 -29.92 -29.54
N GLU A 645 18.11 -29.95 -29.83
CA GLU A 645 18.63 -29.85 -31.20
C GLU A 645 17.97 -30.91 -32.11
N GLY A 646 17.57 -30.50 -33.30
CA GLY A 646 16.83 -31.34 -34.27
C GLY A 646 15.33 -31.50 -33.99
N GLN A 647 14.80 -31.01 -32.87
CA GLN A 647 13.35 -30.95 -32.62
C GLN A 647 12.75 -29.62 -33.10
N GLN A 648 11.47 -29.64 -33.43
CA GLN A 648 10.69 -28.44 -33.75
C GLN A 648 9.59 -28.22 -32.72
N LEU A 649 9.30 -26.95 -32.45
CA LEU A 649 8.18 -26.56 -31.60
C LEU A 649 6.88 -26.61 -32.41
N ASP A 650 5.78 -27.03 -31.80
CA ASP A 650 4.45 -26.91 -32.40
C ASP A 650 4.02 -25.43 -32.42
N LEU A 651 4.28 -24.77 -33.55
CA LEU A 651 4.02 -23.35 -33.74
C LEU A 651 2.53 -23.02 -33.76
N GLN A 652 1.67 -23.93 -34.24
CA GLN A 652 0.22 -23.68 -34.25
C GLN A 652 -0.33 -23.69 -32.82
N LYS A 653 0.11 -24.66 -32.01
CA LYS A 653 -0.22 -24.70 -30.59
C LYS A 653 0.30 -23.46 -29.86
N LEU A 654 1.51 -22.99 -30.17
CA LEU A 654 2.07 -21.79 -29.55
C LEU A 654 1.25 -20.55 -29.94
N LYS A 655 1.01 -20.32 -31.23
CA LYS A 655 0.20 -19.19 -31.73
C LYS A 655 -1.18 -19.15 -31.08
N LEU A 656 -1.86 -20.31 -30.98
CA LEU A 656 -3.16 -20.43 -30.33
C LEU A 656 -3.08 -20.08 -28.84
N LEU A 657 -2.06 -20.56 -28.13
CA LEU A 657 -1.85 -20.23 -26.73
C LEU A 657 -1.63 -18.72 -26.56
N LEU A 658 -0.80 -18.09 -27.38
CA LEU A 658 -0.56 -16.64 -27.33
C LEU A 658 -1.85 -15.84 -27.55
N ALA A 659 -2.62 -16.19 -28.59
CA ALA A 659 -3.89 -15.52 -28.90
C ALA A 659 -4.91 -15.66 -27.74
N ASN A 660 -5.02 -16.85 -27.14
CA ASN A 660 -5.88 -17.09 -25.97
C ASN A 660 -5.46 -16.31 -24.72
N ASN A 661 -4.25 -15.74 -24.71
CA ASN A 661 -3.71 -14.93 -23.63
C ASN A 661 -3.58 -13.44 -24.01
N ASN A 662 -4.27 -13.00 -25.08
CA ASN A 662 -4.24 -11.64 -25.60
C ASN A 662 -2.83 -11.14 -25.97
N MET A 663 -1.96 -12.05 -26.39
CA MET A 663 -0.62 -11.73 -26.90
C MET A 663 -0.61 -11.74 -28.43
N ASP A 664 0.31 -10.99 -29.03
CA ASP A 664 0.50 -11.01 -30.47
C ASP A 664 1.09 -12.35 -30.92
N SER A 665 0.25 -13.18 -31.56
CA SER A 665 0.66 -14.49 -32.07
C SER A 665 1.66 -14.43 -33.23
N SER A 666 1.88 -13.26 -33.82
CA SER A 666 2.86 -13.06 -34.89
C SER A 666 4.25 -12.63 -34.37
N ALA A 667 4.34 -12.25 -33.10
CA ALA A 667 5.58 -11.75 -32.49
C ALA A 667 6.55 -12.85 -32.06
N ILE A 668 6.70 -13.89 -32.90
CA ILE A 668 7.56 -15.04 -32.67
C ILE A 668 8.76 -14.97 -33.61
N TYR A 669 9.95 -15.08 -33.02
CA TYR A 669 11.23 -15.05 -33.70
C TYR A 669 11.97 -16.35 -33.46
N HIS A 670 12.86 -16.70 -34.38
CA HIS A 670 13.45 -18.02 -34.42
C HIS A 670 14.91 -18.00 -34.87
N TRP A 671 15.71 -18.82 -34.19
CA TRP A 671 17.06 -19.18 -34.61
C TRP A 671 17.38 -20.59 -34.11
N GLN A 672 17.64 -21.52 -35.04
CA GLN A 672 17.93 -22.94 -34.74
C GLN A 672 16.87 -23.61 -33.87
N ASN A 673 17.15 -23.90 -32.61
CA ASN A 673 16.24 -24.51 -31.63
C ASN A 673 15.66 -23.50 -30.63
N HIS A 674 15.88 -22.20 -30.86
CA HIS A 674 15.42 -21.10 -30.02
C HIS A 674 14.21 -20.40 -30.64
N TYR A 675 13.12 -20.32 -29.89
CA TYR A 675 11.88 -19.62 -30.25
C TYR A 675 11.66 -18.48 -29.24
N VAL A 676 11.74 -17.24 -29.69
CA VAL A 676 11.66 -16.05 -28.84
C VAL A 676 10.39 -15.27 -29.13
N ILE A 677 9.63 -14.98 -28.08
CA ILE A 677 8.41 -14.18 -28.13
C ILE A 677 8.75 -12.78 -27.63
N PHE A 678 8.36 -11.75 -28.37
CA PHE A 678 8.49 -10.36 -27.95
C PHE A 678 7.17 -9.60 -28.12
N SER A 679 6.33 -9.65 -27.10
CA SER A 679 4.97 -9.12 -27.10
C SER A 679 4.65 -8.48 -25.76
N ARG A 680 3.61 -7.66 -25.68
CA ARG A 680 3.00 -7.32 -24.39
C ARG A 680 2.55 -8.60 -23.70
N VAL A 681 2.84 -8.67 -22.41
CA VAL A 681 2.44 -9.78 -21.54
C VAL A 681 1.79 -9.16 -20.30
N GLN A 682 0.58 -9.61 -19.97
CA GLN A 682 -0.10 -9.15 -18.77
C GLN A 682 0.74 -9.49 -17.53
N ASP A 683 1.13 -10.76 -17.40
CA ASP A 683 2.07 -11.22 -16.39
C ASP A 683 3.09 -12.24 -16.93
N LEU A 684 4.36 -11.94 -16.74
CA LEU A 684 5.46 -12.73 -17.30
C LEU A 684 5.63 -14.09 -16.62
N GLY A 685 5.46 -14.18 -15.29
CA GLY A 685 5.63 -15.42 -14.54
C GLY A 685 4.48 -16.41 -14.76
N VAL A 686 3.23 -15.91 -14.80
CA VAL A 686 2.05 -16.71 -15.17
C VAL A 686 2.20 -17.25 -16.58
N MET A 687 2.65 -16.43 -17.53
CA MET A 687 2.83 -16.88 -18.91
C MET A 687 3.97 -17.91 -19.02
N GLU A 688 5.06 -17.74 -18.27
CA GLU A 688 6.14 -18.73 -18.18
C GLU A 688 5.60 -20.09 -17.71
N GLY A 689 4.85 -20.13 -16.61
CA GLY A 689 4.23 -21.37 -16.12
C GLY A 689 3.27 -22.01 -17.12
N ARG A 690 2.45 -21.20 -17.81
CA ARG A 690 1.55 -21.68 -18.89
C ARG A 690 2.33 -22.31 -20.04
N LEU A 691 3.43 -21.70 -20.46
CA LEU A 691 4.29 -22.23 -21.52
C LEU A 691 4.98 -23.52 -21.09
N GLN A 692 5.52 -23.57 -19.87
CA GLN A 692 6.17 -24.78 -19.33
C GLN A 692 5.21 -25.97 -19.31
N ASN A 693 3.97 -25.75 -18.86
CA ASN A 693 2.95 -26.80 -18.82
C ASN A 693 2.51 -27.27 -20.21
N ASN A 694 2.45 -26.37 -21.20
CA ASN A 694 2.01 -26.71 -22.55
C ASN A 694 3.14 -27.27 -23.44
N PHE A 695 4.39 -26.99 -23.11
CA PHE A 695 5.58 -27.38 -23.86
C PHE A 695 6.64 -28.00 -22.93
N PRO A 696 6.34 -29.15 -22.27
CA PRO A 696 7.26 -29.77 -21.31
C PRO A 696 8.58 -30.26 -21.93
N GLN A 697 8.64 -30.37 -23.26
CA GLN A 697 9.85 -30.68 -24.02
C GLN A 697 10.80 -29.48 -24.20
N ALA A 698 10.31 -28.26 -23.95
CA ALA A 698 11.08 -27.03 -24.11
C ALA A 698 11.52 -26.49 -22.74
N THR A 699 12.74 -25.97 -22.70
CA THR A 699 13.18 -25.11 -21.60
C THR A 699 12.62 -23.71 -21.84
N VAL A 700 11.70 -23.27 -20.99
CA VAL A 700 11.15 -21.91 -21.04
C VAL A 700 11.99 -20.98 -20.17
N LYS A 701 12.35 -19.81 -20.70
CA LYS A 701 13.07 -18.76 -20.00
C LYS A 701 12.28 -17.45 -20.08
N ALA A 702 11.75 -16.99 -18.96
CA ALA A 702 11.29 -15.60 -18.83
C ALA A 702 12.46 -14.66 -18.55
N TYR A 703 12.51 -13.53 -19.25
CA TYR A 703 13.54 -12.52 -19.05
C TYR A 703 13.03 -11.38 -18.15
N HIS A 704 13.00 -11.61 -16.84
CA HIS A 704 12.50 -10.63 -15.85
C HIS A 704 13.38 -9.38 -15.69
N ASN A 705 14.60 -9.39 -16.20
CA ASN A 705 15.56 -8.29 -16.01
C ASN A 705 15.81 -7.55 -17.33
N MET A 706 15.02 -6.51 -17.59
CA MET A 706 15.32 -5.47 -18.57
C MET A 706 16.19 -4.40 -17.90
N PHE A 707 17.51 -4.53 -18.04
CA PHE A 707 18.46 -3.65 -17.34
C PHE A 707 18.87 -2.41 -18.14
N TYR A 708 18.53 -2.35 -19.44
CA TYR A 708 18.83 -1.21 -20.29
C TYR A 708 17.65 -0.85 -21.19
N GLU A 709 17.28 0.42 -21.19
CA GLU A 709 16.31 1.03 -22.10
C GLU A 709 16.90 2.33 -22.65
N TYR A 710 16.92 2.45 -23.97
CA TYR A 710 16.94 3.74 -24.66
C TYR A 710 15.60 3.91 -25.38
N SER A 711 15.00 5.10 -25.32
CA SER A 711 13.93 5.50 -26.22
C SER A 711 14.13 6.90 -26.79
N LYS A 712 13.72 7.08 -28.05
CA LYS A 712 13.78 8.38 -28.74
C LYS A 712 13.06 9.48 -27.95
N LYS A 713 11.90 9.15 -27.39
CA LYS A 713 11.06 10.06 -26.58
C LYS A 713 11.78 10.60 -25.33
N LYS A 714 12.66 9.80 -24.71
CA LYS A 714 13.38 10.16 -23.48
C LYS A 714 14.70 10.88 -23.77
N HIS A 715 15.42 10.49 -24.83
CA HIS A 715 16.83 10.90 -25.00
C HIS A 715 17.14 11.76 -26.22
N CYS A 716 16.22 11.92 -27.18
CA CYS A 716 16.47 12.75 -28.36
C CYS A 716 15.86 14.15 -28.24
N ALA A 717 16.46 15.10 -28.97
CA ALA A 717 15.90 16.44 -29.12
C ALA A 717 14.57 16.40 -29.90
N ASP A 718 14.54 15.65 -31.01
CA ASP A 718 13.29 15.26 -31.67
C ASP A 718 12.69 14.05 -30.95
N LYS A 719 11.57 14.27 -30.27
CA LYS A 719 10.84 13.23 -29.52
C LYS A 719 9.76 12.55 -30.36
N THR A 720 9.65 12.88 -31.64
CA THR A 720 8.64 12.32 -32.55
C THR A 720 8.97 10.87 -32.87
N THR A 721 8.12 9.95 -32.43
CA THR A 721 8.25 8.53 -32.76
C THR A 721 7.43 8.15 -33.98
N ALA A 722 7.92 7.21 -34.77
CA ALA A 722 7.16 6.60 -35.86
C ALA A 722 5.86 5.96 -35.32
N LYS A 723 4.80 5.96 -36.14
CA LYS A 723 3.50 5.39 -35.77
C LYS A 723 3.51 3.86 -35.65
N GLU A 724 4.29 3.21 -36.50
CA GLU A 724 4.48 1.76 -36.50
C GLU A 724 5.96 1.44 -36.52
N TRP A 725 6.37 0.41 -35.77
CA TRP A 725 7.77 0.01 -35.62
C TRP A 725 7.98 -1.41 -36.15
N THR A 726 9.20 -1.70 -36.60
CA THR A 726 9.70 -3.05 -36.82
C THR A 726 10.72 -3.37 -35.74
N HIS A 727 10.63 -4.55 -35.13
CA HIS A 727 11.57 -5.01 -34.11
C HIS A 727 12.58 -6.00 -34.70
N ILE A 728 13.86 -5.71 -34.50
CA ILE A 728 14.97 -6.60 -34.80
C ILE A 728 15.49 -7.19 -33.50
N LEU A 729 15.53 -8.52 -33.43
CA LEU A 729 15.94 -9.25 -32.24
C LEU A 729 17.30 -9.89 -32.47
N LEU A 730 18.20 -9.69 -31.51
CA LEU A 730 19.49 -10.35 -31.47
C LEU A 730 19.68 -11.03 -30.11
N THR A 731 20.41 -12.13 -30.09
CA THR A 731 20.82 -12.77 -28.83
C THR A 731 22.31 -13.09 -28.82
N ALA A 732 22.91 -13.04 -27.64
CA ALA A 732 24.31 -13.31 -27.36
C ALA A 732 24.45 -13.79 -25.91
N ASN A 733 25.61 -14.28 -25.51
CA ASN A 733 25.96 -14.46 -24.11
C ASN A 733 26.91 -13.36 -23.65
N LEU A 734 26.83 -12.99 -22.38
CA LEU A 734 27.98 -12.42 -21.70
C LEU A 734 29.04 -13.48 -21.46
N VAL A 735 30.32 -13.09 -21.49
CA VAL A 735 31.45 -13.96 -21.15
C VAL A 735 31.30 -14.60 -19.76
N ALA A 736 31.93 -15.76 -19.54
CA ALA A 736 31.71 -16.54 -18.33
C ALA A 736 32.19 -15.84 -17.03
N ASP A 737 33.14 -14.93 -17.17
CA ASP A 737 33.70 -14.16 -16.06
C ASP A 737 32.64 -13.23 -15.43
N LYS A 738 32.37 -13.43 -14.14
CA LYS A 738 31.35 -12.68 -13.40
C LYS A 738 31.72 -11.20 -13.19
N LYS A 739 33.00 -10.88 -13.09
CA LYS A 739 33.46 -9.49 -12.95
C LYS A 739 33.23 -8.74 -14.25
N LEU A 740 33.59 -9.35 -15.38
CA LEU A 740 33.33 -8.78 -16.70
C LEU A 740 31.83 -8.63 -17.00
N GLN A 741 31.00 -9.58 -16.55
CA GLN A 741 29.54 -9.44 -16.58
C GLN A 741 29.07 -8.21 -15.80
N GLN A 742 29.58 -7.99 -14.59
CA GLN A 742 29.20 -6.83 -13.77
C GLN A 742 29.66 -5.52 -14.41
N GLU A 743 30.89 -5.45 -14.92
CA GLU A 743 31.40 -4.27 -15.63
C GLU A 743 30.50 -3.90 -16.81
N TYR A 744 30.04 -4.87 -17.61
CA TYR A 744 29.10 -4.62 -18.70
C TYR A 744 27.79 -3.97 -18.23
N LEU A 745 27.23 -4.46 -17.11
CA LEU A 745 26.02 -3.87 -16.51
C LEU A 745 26.29 -2.45 -15.99
N ASP A 746 27.44 -2.22 -15.35
CA ASP A 746 27.82 -0.90 -14.82
C ASP A 746 28.00 0.15 -15.93
N TYR A 747 28.57 -0.27 -17.08
CA TYR A 747 28.66 0.59 -18.27
C TYR A 747 27.28 1.00 -18.77
N HIS A 748 26.33 0.06 -18.89
CA HIS A 748 24.97 0.36 -19.36
C HIS A 748 24.20 1.22 -18.35
N ASN A 749 24.36 0.96 -17.06
CA ASN A 749 23.71 1.73 -16.00
C ASN A 749 24.13 3.22 -16.01
N THR A 750 25.37 3.52 -16.42
CA THR A 750 25.92 4.88 -16.45
C THR A 750 26.09 5.44 -17.86
N GLN A 751 25.55 4.76 -18.89
CA GLN A 751 25.81 5.08 -20.29
C GLN A 751 25.36 6.50 -20.64
N PHE A 752 24.17 6.93 -20.22
CA PHE A 752 23.65 8.26 -20.59
C PHE A 752 24.43 9.41 -19.95
N GLU A 753 25.04 9.17 -18.79
CA GLU A 753 25.82 10.19 -18.05
C GLU A 753 27.26 10.26 -18.55
N LYS A 754 27.92 9.10 -18.68
CA LYS A 754 29.35 9.01 -19.01
C LYS A 754 29.62 8.93 -20.51
N TRP A 755 28.65 8.47 -21.28
CA TRP A 755 28.74 8.22 -22.72
C TRP A 755 27.51 8.76 -23.47
N PRO A 756 27.15 10.05 -23.33
CA PRO A 756 25.95 10.62 -23.95
C PRO A 756 25.97 10.52 -25.49
N ASP A 757 27.16 10.47 -26.11
CA ASP A 757 27.32 10.37 -27.56
C ASP A 757 26.77 9.07 -28.14
N ILE A 758 26.62 8.02 -27.34
CA ILE A 758 26.00 6.75 -27.77
C ILE A 758 24.51 6.96 -28.03
N ALA A 759 23.81 7.63 -27.11
CA ALA A 759 22.41 8.00 -27.30
C ALA A 759 22.23 8.96 -28.49
N LYS A 760 23.16 9.90 -28.71
CA LYS A 760 23.16 10.76 -29.91
C LYS A 760 23.29 9.94 -31.19
N GLY A 761 24.16 8.92 -31.21
CA GLY A 761 24.27 7.99 -32.33
C GLY A 761 22.94 7.29 -32.64
N PHE A 762 22.24 6.81 -31.60
CA PHE A 762 20.91 6.21 -31.78
C PHE A 762 19.88 7.22 -32.31
N CYS A 763 19.92 8.48 -31.85
CA CYS A 763 19.08 9.55 -32.38
C CYS A 763 19.36 9.83 -33.87
N ASN A 764 20.64 9.87 -34.28
CA ASN A 764 21.05 10.08 -35.67
C ASN A 764 20.59 8.93 -36.59
N ALA A 765 20.57 7.71 -36.06
CA ALA A 765 20.08 6.53 -36.77
C ALA A 765 18.54 6.40 -36.78
N ASP A 766 17.83 7.33 -36.14
CA ASP A 766 16.36 7.29 -35.97
C ASP A 766 15.88 5.96 -35.36
N PHE A 767 16.64 5.41 -34.42
CA PHE A 767 16.19 4.29 -33.60
C PHE A 767 15.08 4.76 -32.67
N GLN A 768 13.99 3.99 -32.60
CA GLN A 768 12.82 4.35 -31.80
C GLN A 768 13.00 3.90 -30.34
N GLN A 769 13.52 2.68 -30.16
CA GLN A 769 13.77 2.08 -28.85
C GLN A 769 14.84 1.00 -28.93
N LEU A 770 15.69 0.91 -27.91
CA LEU A 770 16.60 -0.21 -27.69
C LEU A 770 16.36 -0.78 -26.31
N LEU A 771 16.13 -2.10 -26.23
CA LEU A 771 15.93 -2.81 -24.98
C LEU A 771 16.97 -3.92 -24.85
N ILE A 772 17.56 -4.11 -23.67
CA ILE A 772 18.40 -5.28 -23.41
C ILE A 772 17.85 -6.04 -22.20
N PHE A 773 17.51 -7.29 -22.46
CA PHE A 773 17.03 -8.25 -21.49
C PHE A 773 18.16 -9.22 -21.14
N LYS A 774 18.20 -9.69 -19.90
CA LYS A 774 19.19 -10.67 -19.41
C LYS A 774 18.53 -11.83 -18.68
N ASN A 775 18.89 -13.06 -19.04
CA ASN A 775 18.57 -14.28 -18.29
C ASN A 775 19.87 -15.09 -18.10
N GLY A 776 20.33 -15.24 -16.85
CA GLY A 776 21.65 -15.80 -16.59
C GLY A 776 22.74 -14.98 -17.29
N ARG A 777 23.49 -15.59 -18.22
CA ARG A 777 24.45 -14.88 -19.09
C ARG A 777 23.85 -14.43 -20.41
N GLN A 778 22.73 -15.00 -20.84
CA GLN A 778 22.16 -14.75 -22.15
C GLN A 778 21.51 -13.38 -22.19
N LEU A 779 21.78 -12.64 -23.25
CA LEU A 779 21.22 -11.34 -23.57
C LEU A 779 20.24 -11.49 -24.74
N VAL A 780 19.17 -10.70 -24.70
CA VAL A 780 18.32 -10.44 -25.85
C VAL A 780 18.28 -8.93 -26.06
N LEU A 781 18.81 -8.48 -27.19
CA LEU A 781 18.79 -7.09 -27.64
C LEU A 781 17.63 -6.91 -28.62
N ILE A 782 16.76 -5.94 -28.32
CA ILE A 782 15.70 -5.50 -29.21
C ILE A 782 16.08 -4.13 -29.76
N ILE A 783 16.09 -3.99 -31.08
CA ILE A 783 16.22 -2.70 -31.76
C ILE A 783 14.91 -2.43 -32.50
N SER A 784 14.21 -1.38 -32.10
CA SER A 784 12.97 -0.93 -32.73
C SER A 784 13.26 0.24 -33.66
N ILE A 785 12.88 0.10 -34.92
CA ILE A 785 13.09 1.09 -35.99
C ILE A 785 11.75 1.45 -36.67
N PRO A 786 11.65 2.56 -37.40
CA PRO A 786 10.45 2.87 -38.18
C PRO A 786 10.10 1.74 -39.15
N LYS A 787 8.82 1.38 -39.23
CA LYS A 787 8.35 0.35 -40.17
C LYS A 787 8.73 0.71 -41.62
N GLY A 788 9.26 -0.27 -42.35
CA GLY A 788 9.74 -0.11 -43.72
C GLY A 788 11.23 0.25 -43.86
N LYS A 789 11.93 0.52 -42.76
CA LYS A 789 13.39 0.69 -42.72
C LYS A 789 14.10 -0.63 -42.42
N THR A 790 15.42 -0.68 -42.66
CA THR A 790 16.27 -1.84 -42.33
C THR A 790 17.40 -1.43 -41.38
N LEU A 791 17.92 -2.40 -40.62
CA LEU A 791 19.06 -2.15 -39.74
C LEU A 791 20.31 -1.76 -40.54
N ASP A 792 20.52 -2.36 -41.71
CA ASP A 792 21.67 -2.08 -42.57
C ASP A 792 21.67 -0.62 -43.09
N GLU A 793 20.48 -0.03 -43.29
CA GLU A 793 20.34 1.40 -43.65
C GLU A 793 20.69 2.32 -42.47
N LEU A 794 20.25 1.96 -41.27
CA LEU A 794 20.23 2.88 -40.12
C LEU A 794 21.45 2.73 -39.21
N ASN A 795 21.96 1.52 -39.02
CA ASN A 795 23.07 1.26 -38.09
C ASN A 795 24.35 2.04 -38.42
N PRO A 796 24.77 2.24 -39.68
CA PRO A 796 25.96 3.05 -40.00
C PRO A 796 25.88 4.49 -39.47
N LYS A 797 24.66 5.08 -39.43
CA LYS A 797 24.41 6.43 -38.95
C LYS A 797 24.68 6.61 -37.46
N THR A 798 24.70 5.52 -36.70
CA THR A 798 25.07 5.57 -35.27
C THR A 798 26.52 5.99 -35.04
N THR A 799 27.39 5.67 -36.00
CA THR A 799 28.84 5.93 -35.98
C THR A 799 29.25 7.10 -36.86
N GLU A 800 28.34 7.59 -37.72
CA GLU A 800 28.58 8.72 -38.61
C GLU A 800 28.93 9.97 -37.79
N HIS A 801 30.13 10.49 -38.02
CA HIS A 801 30.72 11.60 -37.25
C HIS A 801 30.73 11.38 -35.72
N ASN A 802 30.76 10.13 -35.25
CA ASN A 802 30.68 9.76 -33.84
C ASN A 802 31.77 8.73 -33.44
N PRO A 803 33.04 9.16 -33.26
CA PRO A 803 34.13 8.25 -32.90
C PRO A 803 33.94 7.59 -31.53
N LYS A 804 33.16 8.20 -30.63
CA LYS A 804 32.83 7.65 -29.32
C LYS A 804 31.96 6.39 -29.40
N MET A 805 31.10 6.28 -30.41
CA MET A 805 30.34 5.06 -30.67
C MET A 805 31.26 3.89 -31.05
N ASN A 806 32.32 4.14 -31.84
CA ASN A 806 33.30 3.09 -32.20
C ASN A 806 34.10 2.62 -30.99
N GLU A 807 34.51 3.55 -30.11
CA GLU A 807 35.18 3.23 -28.84
C GLU A 807 34.28 2.36 -27.96
N TRP A 808 33.01 2.76 -27.79
CA TRP A 808 32.01 1.99 -27.05
C TRP A 808 31.81 0.59 -27.61
N ASN A 809 31.62 0.44 -28.92
CA ASN A 809 31.45 -0.86 -29.57
C ASN A 809 32.67 -1.78 -29.35
N THR A 810 33.89 -1.21 -29.39
CA THR A 810 35.13 -1.94 -29.10
C THR A 810 35.20 -2.42 -27.65
N ILE A 811 34.73 -1.60 -26.70
CA ILE A 811 34.64 -1.97 -25.29
C ILE A 811 33.58 -3.07 -25.10
N MET A 812 32.37 -2.87 -25.64
CA MET A 812 31.25 -3.80 -25.49
C MET A 812 31.54 -5.18 -26.08
N GLY A 813 32.28 -5.25 -27.18
CA GLY A 813 32.69 -6.51 -27.81
C GLY A 813 33.55 -7.42 -26.91
N LYS A 814 34.21 -6.88 -25.87
CA LYS A 814 35.00 -7.69 -24.91
C LYS A 814 34.13 -8.50 -23.96
N TYR A 815 32.89 -8.07 -23.76
CA TYR A 815 32.00 -8.63 -22.74
C TYR A 815 31.08 -9.71 -23.29
N GLN A 816 31.05 -9.92 -24.60
CA GLN A 816 30.03 -10.69 -25.32
C GLN A 816 30.65 -11.83 -26.12
N GLU A 817 29.96 -12.97 -26.14
CA GLU A 817 30.30 -14.17 -26.92
C GLU A 817 29.03 -14.78 -27.53
N GLY A 818 29.19 -15.64 -28.55
CA GLY A 818 28.08 -16.35 -29.17
C GLY A 818 27.34 -17.27 -28.20
N ILE A 819 26.04 -17.47 -28.43
CA ILE A 819 25.31 -18.59 -27.80
C ILE A 819 25.73 -19.92 -28.45
N GLU A 820 25.39 -21.05 -27.83
CA GLU A 820 25.66 -22.38 -28.40
C GLU A 820 25.10 -22.50 -29.83
N GLY A 821 25.88 -23.07 -30.76
CA GLY A 821 25.54 -23.15 -32.19
C GLY A 821 25.94 -21.93 -33.03
N THR A 822 26.50 -20.88 -32.42
CA THR A 822 27.02 -19.69 -33.14
C THR A 822 28.34 -20.00 -33.85
N LYS A 823 28.58 -19.40 -35.03
CA LYS A 823 29.82 -19.61 -35.77
C LYS A 823 31.02 -18.99 -35.05
N LYS A 824 32.21 -19.57 -35.25
CA LYS A 824 33.45 -19.05 -34.68
C LYS A 824 33.69 -17.60 -35.13
N GLY A 825 33.80 -16.69 -34.16
CA GLY A 825 34.04 -15.26 -34.40
C GLY A 825 32.77 -14.40 -34.46
N GLU A 826 31.57 -14.99 -34.42
CA GLU A 826 30.31 -14.27 -34.28
C GLU A 826 29.89 -14.22 -32.79
N SER A 827 29.36 -13.07 -32.34
CA SER A 827 28.84 -12.89 -30.98
C SER A 827 27.32 -12.74 -30.94
N TRP A 828 26.76 -11.84 -31.75
CA TRP A 828 25.32 -11.63 -31.86
C TRP A 828 24.72 -12.41 -33.01
N VAL A 829 23.67 -13.19 -32.72
CA VAL A 829 22.88 -13.89 -33.74
C VAL A 829 21.52 -13.23 -33.92
N PHE A 830 21.09 -13.08 -35.17
CA PHE A 830 19.79 -12.52 -35.51
C PHE A 830 18.68 -13.58 -35.37
N LEU A 831 17.67 -13.26 -34.58
CA LEU A 831 16.44 -14.02 -34.48
C LEU A 831 15.49 -13.56 -35.60
N LYS A 832 15.15 -14.45 -36.52
CA LYS A 832 14.31 -14.12 -37.68
C LYS A 832 12.84 -14.22 -37.32
N PRO A 833 11.98 -13.27 -37.70
CA PRO A 833 10.54 -13.42 -37.49
C PRO A 833 10.04 -14.65 -38.25
N LEU A 834 9.24 -15.48 -37.59
CA LEU A 834 8.53 -16.56 -38.25
C LEU A 834 7.34 -15.94 -39.00
N SER A 835 7.37 -15.99 -40.33
CA SER A 835 6.31 -15.42 -41.17
C SER A 835 4.93 -15.97 -40.78
N GLN A 836 3.88 -15.17 -41.05
CA GLN A 836 2.49 -15.51 -40.75
C GLN A 836 2.09 -16.91 -41.18
#